data_AF-A0A3N0YP70-F1
#
_entry.id   AF-A0A3N0YP70-F1
#
_cell.length_a   1.000
_cell.length_b   1.000
_cell.length_c   1.000
_cell.angle_alpha   90.00
_cell.angle_beta   90.00
_cell.angle_gamma   90.00
#
_symmetry.space_group_name_H-M   'P 1'
#
loop_
_entity.id
_entity.type
_entity.pdbx_description
1 polymer ?
#
loop_
_entity_poly.entity_id
_entity_poly.type
_entity_poly.pdbx_seq_one_letter_code
_entity_poly.pdbx_strand_id
1 'polypeptide(L)'
;MRKQTCNVLLICVVISSITVFYLGLSTIDCPNARSRSAHHGWAVNLHAGRNLSDPLQLPEEYNEETPLIFIGGVPRSGTTLMRAMLDAHPHVRCGEETRVIPRLLAMQASWSHSARERLRLDEAGVTGEVLDSAVRAFLLEIIVGHGEPAPRLCNKDPFALKSLSYLSKLFPKAKFILMLRDGRATVHSMISRKVTITGFDLTSYRDCLVKWNRAVEVMYDQCLAAADGNCLPVHYEQLVLHPERVMRMLLQFLDLPWDTAVLHHEQLIGKAGGVSLSKVELSTDQVVKPVNTEALSKWVGKIPADVVNDMANLAPMLSRLGTYGSVWISLVGTLCESPPVRVEQRLLPDSACTVVIKPKEEVGVVVLLRLRLEAQPGFPDLDWHCRDVQVRRSAEDPEMEVFPCHKWIRTADGYVELRNEKVCLKKEETLAILNDHRERDLQHKQQFIRWGTFVEGGPHCVDMSSVTSLGLNLTYIRKRPVNSVHYMKGLIERKTSWGSLQELETFFLFNGKENTIAGYVQAHWHEDAFFGYQCLNGCNPLYIKKIHNLPPNLSVTSEMVRPFLPEDSSLEQEMERGHVYLLDYEVLDQLPANIVNGKQTFLSAPLCLLHYNRHGELKPIAIQLQQAPGPQNPVFLPSDAAPDWLLAKMWVRNSDFLVHQLLSHFLRTHLLGEVCCTATLRQLPEIHPLHQLLMPHIHSTLQINIQARATLLATKGVFDKSIACGLEAIPQLIVRGTQRLRYSSMCVPDDIRERGLDALPICYYAQDALRVWDALHRFVAGWISLYYCNDEDVQHDCELQNWIREIFTEGFLGLTHIGVPQSFQTASEMCKFVTMMIFSCSALHAAVNFSQLDYNLWIPNTPASMSRPPSQTKNSVSEEEIFSFLPEVNSSCHVLSVLSLLSQPAIDFVPLCHYSEWYFCSGATVKLVEEVQRELKMIAEDIANRNSQLVLPYPYLSPDYIENSVTI
;
A
#
# COMPACT_ATOMS: atom_id res chain seq x y z
N MET A 1 53.25 5.51 11.33
CA MET A 1 52.44 5.49 12.57
C MET A 1 51.13 4.71 12.35
N ARG A 2 51.22 3.39 12.23
CA ARG A 2 50.06 2.49 11.97
C ARG A 2 50.12 1.26 12.89
N LYS A 3 50.47 1.47 14.17
CA LYS A 3 50.63 0.39 15.17
C LYS A 3 50.10 0.69 16.57
N GLN A 4 49.26 1.72 16.75
CA GLN A 4 48.70 2.05 18.08
C GLN A 4 47.16 2.05 18.18
N THR A 5 46.41 1.92 17.08
CA THR A 5 44.93 1.89 17.14
C THR A 5 44.33 0.48 17.18
N CYS A 6 45.14 -0.58 17.04
CA CYS A 6 44.67 -1.98 17.09
C CYS A 6 44.65 -2.59 18.50
N ASN A 7 45.34 -2.00 19.49
CA ASN A 7 45.46 -2.60 20.83
C ASN A 7 44.36 -2.17 21.82
N VAL A 8 43.55 -1.16 21.51
CA VAL A 8 42.45 -0.72 22.41
C VAL A 8 41.17 -1.52 22.16
N LEU A 9 40.90 -1.93 20.90
CA LEU A 9 39.72 -2.74 20.58
C LEU A 9 39.84 -4.19 21.09
N LEU A 10 41.04 -4.77 21.10
CA LEU A 10 41.26 -6.14 21.56
C LEU A 10 41.08 -6.27 23.08
N ILE A 11 41.42 -5.23 23.85
CA ILE A 11 41.28 -5.21 25.32
C ILE A 11 39.79 -5.08 25.72
N CYS A 12 38.98 -4.33 24.96
CA CYS A 12 37.54 -4.21 25.23
C CYS A 12 36.75 -5.50 24.93
N VAL A 13 37.20 -6.31 23.96
CA VAL A 13 36.57 -7.60 23.61
C VAL A 13 36.91 -8.71 24.61
N VAL A 14 38.11 -8.69 25.21
CA VAL A 14 38.50 -9.68 26.23
C VAL A 14 37.84 -9.39 27.59
N ILE A 15 37.65 -8.13 27.97
CA ILE A 15 36.99 -7.76 29.25
C ILE A 15 35.48 -8.04 29.21
N SER A 16 34.82 -7.87 28.06
CA SER A 16 33.40 -8.17 27.90
C SER A 16 33.10 -9.68 27.84
N SER A 17 34.07 -10.50 27.46
CA SER A 17 33.95 -11.96 27.41
C SER A 17 34.13 -12.64 28.78
N ILE A 18 34.87 -12.04 29.71
CA ILE A 18 35.14 -12.60 31.06
C ILE A 18 33.95 -12.39 32.01
N THR A 19 33.17 -11.32 31.85
CA THR A 19 32.00 -11.05 32.72
C THR A 19 30.81 -11.98 32.41
N VAL A 20 30.68 -12.45 31.17
CA VAL A 20 29.60 -13.35 30.74
C VAL A 20 29.87 -14.81 31.15
N PHE A 21 31.14 -15.20 31.35
CA PHE A 21 31.50 -16.54 31.80
C PHE A 21 31.41 -16.73 33.33
N TYR A 22 31.54 -15.65 34.12
CA TYR A 22 31.55 -15.73 35.61
C TYR A 22 30.16 -15.79 36.27
N LEU A 23 29.07 -15.52 35.53
CA LEU A 23 27.69 -15.59 36.05
C LEU A 23 26.97 -16.90 35.66
N GLY A 24 27.63 -17.80 34.92
CA GLY A 24 27.00 -18.99 34.34
C GLY A 24 27.24 -20.33 35.05
N LEU A 25 28.16 -20.45 36.03
CA LEU A 25 28.49 -21.75 36.61
C LEU A 25 28.83 -21.65 38.11
N SER A 26 27.86 -21.93 38.97
CA SER A 26 28.06 -22.54 40.30
C SER A 26 26.69 -23.02 40.83
N THR A 27 26.28 -24.19 40.33
CA THR A 27 25.34 -25.09 41.01
C THR A 27 26.00 -25.63 42.28
N ILE A 28 25.30 -25.71 43.42
CA ILE A 28 25.72 -26.58 44.52
C ILE A 28 24.53 -27.35 45.09
N ASP A 29 24.77 -28.65 45.18
CA ASP A 29 23.93 -29.76 45.57
C ASP A 29 23.28 -29.68 46.96
N CYS A 30 22.22 -30.48 47.08
CA CYS A 30 21.51 -30.81 48.31
C CYS A 30 22.24 -31.93 49.10
N PRO A 31 22.25 -31.89 50.44
CA PRO A 31 22.26 -33.13 51.21
C PRO A 31 21.22 -33.22 52.35
N ASN A 32 20.79 -34.47 52.57
CA ASN A 32 19.81 -34.95 53.54
C ASN A 32 20.22 -34.88 55.03
N ALA A 33 19.21 -34.57 55.86
CA ALA A 33 18.81 -35.11 57.18
C ALA A 33 19.81 -35.68 58.23
N ARG A 34 19.73 -35.15 59.47
CA ARG A 34 19.39 -35.81 60.79
C ARG A 34 19.95 -35.02 61.99
N SER A 35 19.13 -34.37 62.84
CA SER A 35 18.51 -34.82 64.12
C SER A 35 19.43 -34.92 65.36
N ARG A 36 19.20 -34.09 66.41
CA ARG A 36 18.69 -34.46 67.77
C ARG A 36 18.98 -33.40 68.89
N SER A 37 17.91 -33.04 69.61
CA SER A 37 17.77 -32.88 71.09
C SER A 37 18.54 -31.74 71.82
N ALA A 38 18.07 -31.06 72.88
CA ALA A 38 16.97 -31.27 73.82
C ALA A 38 16.72 -30.04 74.76
N HIS A 39 15.55 -30.06 75.43
CA HIS A 39 15.18 -29.54 76.79
C HIS A 39 14.88 -28.05 77.13
N HIS A 40 13.57 -27.81 77.38
CA HIS A 40 12.90 -27.25 78.61
C HIS A 40 13.09 -25.75 78.94
N GLY A 41 12.08 -24.87 78.73
CA GLY A 41 11.00 -24.50 79.68
C GLY A 41 11.33 -23.14 80.35
N TRP A 42 10.49 -22.13 80.66
CA TRP A 42 9.04 -21.93 80.82
C TRP A 42 8.64 -20.48 80.42
N ALA A 43 7.33 -20.31 80.20
CA ALA A 43 6.49 -19.18 79.78
C ALA A 43 6.74 -17.75 80.33
N VAL A 44 6.40 -16.74 79.50
CA VAL A 44 5.26 -15.81 79.72
C VAL A 44 4.56 -15.47 78.38
N ASN A 45 3.24 -15.66 78.32
CA ASN A 45 2.30 -15.31 77.23
C ASN A 45 1.97 -13.80 77.23
N LEU A 46 1.74 -13.14 76.09
CA LEU A 46 0.43 -13.07 75.43
C LEU A 46 0.54 -12.80 73.90
N HIS A 47 -0.01 -13.77 73.16
CA HIS A 47 -0.52 -13.87 71.77
C HIS A 47 -0.83 -12.58 70.99
N ALA A 48 -0.71 -12.51 69.65
CA ALA A 48 -0.26 -13.47 68.64
C ALA A 48 0.15 -12.72 67.35
N GLY A 49 1.28 -13.13 66.77
CA GLY A 49 1.64 -12.82 65.38
C GLY A 49 0.92 -13.73 64.38
N ARG A 50 0.96 -13.35 63.09
CA ARG A 50 0.73 -14.27 61.97
C ARG A 50 2.08 -14.79 61.47
N ASN A 51 2.14 -16.12 61.26
CA ASN A 51 3.31 -16.89 60.85
C ASN A 51 3.76 -16.58 59.41
N LEU A 52 5.09 -16.54 59.20
CA LEU A 52 5.77 -16.41 57.91
C LEU A 52 6.02 -17.77 57.20
N SER A 53 5.14 -18.75 57.39
CA SER A 53 5.28 -20.08 56.76
C SER A 53 3.98 -20.65 56.19
N ASP A 54 2.89 -19.87 56.17
CA ASP A 54 1.74 -20.19 55.32
C ASP A 54 1.96 -19.57 53.93
N PRO A 55 1.69 -20.28 52.82
CA PRO A 55 1.39 -19.62 51.58
C PRO A 55 0.26 -18.64 51.87
N LEU A 56 0.32 -17.41 51.35
CA LEU A 56 -0.84 -16.53 51.29
C LEU A 56 -1.97 -17.31 50.61
N GLN A 57 -2.86 -17.93 51.40
CA GLN A 57 -4.18 -18.27 50.93
C GLN A 57 -4.83 -16.91 50.68
N LEU A 58 -4.81 -16.48 49.41
CA LEU A 58 -5.74 -15.48 48.90
C LEU A 58 -7.11 -15.81 49.53
N PRO A 59 -7.83 -14.85 50.12
CA PRO A 59 -9.19 -15.07 50.56
C PRO A 59 -9.95 -15.77 49.42
N GLU A 60 -10.83 -16.72 49.71
CA GLU A 60 -11.64 -17.49 48.75
C GLU A 60 -12.50 -16.63 47.77
N GLU A 61 -12.30 -15.30 47.70
CA GLU A 61 -13.14 -14.34 46.96
C GLU A 61 -12.59 -13.86 45.61
N TYR A 62 -11.29 -13.97 45.28
CA TYR A 62 -10.73 -13.44 44.03
C TYR A 62 -10.14 -14.52 43.10
N ASN A 63 -10.79 -14.74 41.95
CA ASN A 63 -10.39 -15.67 40.90
C ASN A 63 -10.53 -15.06 39.48
N GLU A 64 -10.46 -15.86 38.42
CA GLU A 64 -10.66 -15.42 37.02
C GLU A 64 -12.00 -14.71 36.75
N GLU A 65 -13.03 -15.02 37.54
CA GLU A 65 -14.36 -14.44 37.45
C GLU A 65 -14.47 -13.10 38.20
N THR A 66 -13.39 -12.64 38.84
CA THR A 66 -13.36 -11.31 39.47
C THR A 66 -13.61 -10.25 38.40
N PRO A 67 -14.59 -9.33 38.58
CA PRO A 67 -14.98 -8.40 37.52
C PRO A 67 -14.02 -7.21 37.31
N LEU A 68 -12.71 -7.47 37.18
CA LEU A 68 -11.59 -6.52 37.13
C LEU A 68 -11.81 -5.32 36.18
N ILE A 69 -11.27 -4.15 36.53
CA ILE A 69 -11.26 -2.98 35.65
C ILE A 69 -9.83 -2.76 35.21
N PHE A 70 -9.60 -2.66 33.91
CA PHE A 70 -8.29 -2.29 33.37
C PHE A 70 -8.39 -0.95 32.66
N ILE A 71 -7.65 0.04 33.14
CA ILE A 71 -7.50 1.34 32.51
C ILE A 71 -6.18 1.36 31.76
N GLY A 72 -6.23 1.48 30.44
CA GLY A 72 -5.03 1.61 29.62
C GLY A 72 -5.15 2.69 28.57
N GLY A 73 -4.10 2.81 27.78
CA GLY A 73 -3.89 3.90 26.84
C GLY A 73 -2.41 4.20 26.71
N VAL A 74 -2.07 5.16 25.87
CA VAL A 74 -0.68 5.63 25.74
C VAL A 74 -0.34 6.49 26.97
N PRO A 75 0.89 6.46 27.53
CA PRO A 75 1.28 7.41 28.56
C PRO A 75 0.90 8.84 28.16
N ARG A 76 0.41 9.64 29.11
CA ARG A 76 -0.06 11.03 28.88
C ARG A 76 -1.40 11.20 28.15
N SER A 77 -2.10 10.11 27.86
CA SER A 77 -3.49 10.15 27.33
C SER A 77 -4.57 10.46 28.39
N GLY A 78 -4.21 10.59 29.67
CA GLY A 78 -5.18 10.88 30.74
C GLY A 78 -5.58 9.67 31.60
N THR A 79 -4.91 8.52 31.43
CA THR A 79 -5.09 7.31 32.24
C THR A 79 -5.01 7.57 33.75
N THR A 80 -4.10 8.42 34.21
CA THR A 80 -3.98 8.77 35.64
C THR A 80 -5.15 9.59 36.14
N LEU A 81 -5.67 10.53 35.34
CA LEU A 81 -6.86 11.31 35.72
C LEU A 81 -8.08 10.40 35.83
N MET A 82 -8.32 9.58 34.80
CA MET A 82 -9.41 8.59 34.79
C MET A 82 -9.33 7.66 36.00
N ARG A 83 -8.14 7.15 36.29
CA ARG A 83 -7.88 6.34 37.48
C ARG A 83 -8.20 7.09 38.77
N ALA A 84 -7.73 8.32 38.95
CA ALA A 84 -8.00 9.11 40.16
C ALA A 84 -9.49 9.44 40.34
N MET A 85 -10.20 9.73 39.25
CA MET A 85 -11.65 9.95 39.27
C MET A 85 -12.42 8.68 39.65
N LEU A 86 -11.96 7.50 39.22
CA LEU A 86 -12.54 6.22 39.64
C LEU A 86 -12.18 5.84 41.07
N ASP A 87 -10.93 6.05 41.50
CA ASP A 87 -10.45 5.78 42.87
C ASP A 87 -11.19 6.63 43.92
N ALA A 88 -11.84 7.72 43.49
CA ALA A 88 -12.69 8.55 44.33
C ALA A 88 -14.08 7.92 44.61
N HIS A 89 -14.48 6.92 43.82
CA HIS A 89 -15.75 6.22 44.02
C HIS A 89 -15.63 5.25 45.21
N PRO A 90 -16.59 5.21 46.16
CA PRO A 90 -16.47 4.44 47.41
C PRO A 90 -16.34 2.92 47.23
N HIS A 91 -16.72 2.39 46.07
CA HIS A 91 -16.66 0.96 45.76
C HIS A 91 -15.45 0.55 44.90
N VAL A 92 -14.61 1.49 44.45
CA VAL A 92 -13.54 1.22 43.48
C VAL A 92 -12.18 1.49 44.10
N ARG A 93 -11.21 0.59 43.85
CA ARG A 93 -9.80 0.82 44.14
C ARG A 93 -8.94 0.46 42.94
N CYS A 94 -8.28 1.44 42.35
CA CYS A 94 -7.34 1.28 41.24
C CYS A 94 -5.88 1.09 41.69
N GLY A 95 -5.45 1.79 42.74
CA GLY A 95 -4.04 1.79 43.14
C GLY A 95 -3.13 2.47 42.12
N GLU A 96 -1.85 2.55 42.46
CA GLU A 96 -0.85 3.34 41.74
C GLU A 96 -0.30 2.61 40.50
N GLU A 97 0.35 3.36 39.61
CA GLU A 97 0.96 2.78 38.41
C GLU A 97 2.09 1.82 38.79
N THR A 98 1.98 0.55 38.36
CA THR A 98 2.94 -0.48 38.76
C THR A 98 4.13 -0.51 37.81
N ARG A 99 3.90 -0.27 36.51
CA ARG A 99 4.81 -0.54 35.38
C ARG A 99 5.23 -2.00 35.23
N VAL A 100 4.72 -2.91 36.07
CA VAL A 100 5.07 -4.34 36.08
C VAL A 100 4.19 -5.10 35.10
N ILE A 101 2.88 -4.86 35.14
CA ILE A 101 1.90 -5.62 34.33
C ILE A 101 2.18 -5.51 32.81
N PRO A 102 2.43 -4.33 32.22
CA PRO A 102 2.73 -4.25 30.79
C PRO A 102 4.02 -4.98 30.39
N ARG A 103 5.01 -5.08 31.30
CA ARG A 103 6.26 -5.79 31.04
C ARG A 103 6.07 -7.30 31.08
N LEU A 104 5.27 -7.79 32.03
CA LEU A 104 4.88 -9.20 32.10
C LEU A 104 4.11 -9.61 30.84
N LEU A 105 3.14 -8.80 30.42
CA LEU A 105 2.35 -9.04 29.21
C LEU A 105 3.21 -9.02 27.95
N ALA A 106 4.16 -8.09 27.85
CA ALA A 106 5.11 -8.07 26.72
C ALA A 106 6.02 -9.30 26.69
N MET A 107 6.46 -9.78 27.86
CA MET A 107 7.24 -11.01 27.98
C MET A 107 6.42 -12.22 27.52
N GLN A 108 5.18 -12.35 28.00
CA GLN A 108 4.26 -13.42 27.60
C GLN A 108 3.96 -13.41 26.10
N ALA A 109 3.76 -12.23 25.52
CA ALA A 109 3.54 -12.08 24.09
C ALA A 109 4.76 -12.55 23.28
N SER A 110 5.98 -12.28 23.76
CA SER A 110 7.21 -12.73 23.07
C SER A 110 7.34 -14.25 22.98
N TRP A 111 6.87 -14.99 23.98
CA TRP A 111 6.83 -16.46 23.97
C TRP A 111 5.78 -17.00 23.00
N SER A 112 4.62 -16.34 22.94
CA SER A 112 3.50 -16.75 22.09
C SER A 112 3.76 -16.52 20.59
N HIS A 113 4.44 -15.43 20.23
CA HIS A 113 4.71 -15.05 18.84
C HIS A 113 5.93 -15.73 18.21
N SER A 114 6.84 -16.30 19.01
CA SER A 114 8.00 -17.03 18.51
C SER A 114 7.67 -18.51 18.34
N ALA A 115 7.51 -18.99 17.10
CA ALA A 115 7.23 -20.40 16.83
C ALA A 115 8.28 -21.34 17.44
N ARG A 116 9.55 -20.93 17.41
CA ARG A 116 10.66 -21.67 18.02
C ARG A 116 10.54 -21.74 19.54
N GLU A 117 10.20 -20.63 20.19
CA GLU A 117 10.13 -20.61 21.66
C GLU A 117 8.88 -21.33 22.15
N ARG A 118 7.75 -21.17 21.46
CA ARG A 118 6.52 -21.91 21.72
C ARG A 118 6.74 -23.42 21.64
N LEU A 119 7.38 -23.92 20.57
CA LEU A 119 7.70 -25.34 20.44
C LEU A 119 8.57 -25.84 21.60
N ARG A 120 9.57 -25.06 22.04
CA ARG A 120 10.43 -25.43 23.17
C ARG A 120 9.67 -25.53 24.49
N LEU A 121 8.72 -24.62 24.72
CA LEU A 121 7.87 -24.62 25.92
C LEU A 121 6.90 -25.80 25.91
N ASP A 122 6.28 -26.08 24.75
CA ASP A 122 5.37 -27.20 24.57
C ASP A 122 6.09 -28.55 24.81
N GLU A 123 7.29 -28.74 24.24
CA GLU A 123 8.13 -29.94 24.48
C GLU A 123 8.59 -30.06 25.95
N ALA A 124 8.72 -28.94 26.67
CA ALA A 124 9.06 -28.92 28.09
C ALA A 124 7.84 -29.11 29.02
N GLY A 125 6.63 -29.29 28.48
CA GLY A 125 5.38 -29.41 29.25
C GLY A 125 4.85 -28.10 29.83
N VAL A 126 5.41 -26.96 29.42
CA VAL A 126 4.95 -25.61 29.81
C VAL A 126 3.91 -25.15 28.78
N THR A 127 2.71 -25.72 28.87
CA THR A 127 1.63 -25.46 27.93
C THR A 127 1.08 -24.03 28.08
N GLY A 128 0.29 -23.60 27.08
CA GLY A 128 -0.44 -22.32 27.17
C GLY A 128 -1.31 -22.21 28.42
N GLU A 129 -1.93 -23.30 28.90
CA GLU A 129 -2.74 -23.29 30.12
C GLU A 129 -1.91 -23.04 31.38
N VAL A 130 -0.72 -23.64 31.46
CA VAL A 130 0.21 -23.43 32.59
C VAL A 130 0.68 -21.97 32.63
N LEU A 131 1.04 -21.41 31.46
CA LEU A 131 1.43 -20.00 31.35
C LEU A 131 0.28 -19.06 31.67
N ASP A 132 -0.92 -19.33 31.17
CA ASP A 132 -2.11 -18.54 31.43
C ASP A 132 -2.43 -18.53 32.94
N SER A 133 -2.36 -19.69 33.61
CA SER A 133 -2.56 -19.82 35.06
C SER A 133 -1.51 -19.03 35.85
N ALA A 134 -0.23 -19.16 35.48
CA ALA A 134 0.86 -18.45 36.15
C ALA A 134 0.76 -16.94 35.99
N VAL A 135 0.46 -16.45 34.78
CA VAL A 135 0.26 -15.01 34.53
C VAL A 135 -0.98 -14.51 35.27
N ARG A 136 -2.09 -15.26 35.26
CA ARG A 136 -3.32 -14.90 35.99
C ARG A 136 -3.05 -14.76 37.49
N ALA A 137 -2.40 -15.74 38.10
CA ALA A 137 -2.05 -15.70 39.52
C ALA A 137 -1.16 -14.50 39.86
N PHE A 138 -0.15 -14.23 39.02
CA PHE A 138 0.72 -13.07 39.21
C PHE A 138 -0.06 -11.75 39.13
N LEU A 139 -0.93 -11.60 38.13
CA LEU A 139 -1.73 -10.38 37.96
C LEU A 139 -2.70 -10.18 39.14
N LEU A 140 -3.40 -11.23 39.58
CA LEU A 140 -4.29 -11.17 40.75
C LEU A 140 -3.54 -10.79 42.01
N GLU A 141 -2.39 -11.42 42.28
CA GLU A 141 -1.57 -11.11 43.47
C GLU A 141 -1.17 -9.63 43.49
N ILE A 142 -0.71 -9.09 42.36
CA ILE A 142 -0.34 -7.67 42.26
C ILE A 142 -1.55 -6.75 42.44
N ILE A 143 -2.71 -7.09 41.87
CA ILE A 143 -3.90 -6.22 41.91
C ILE A 143 -4.58 -6.25 43.28
N VAL A 144 -4.66 -7.42 43.92
CA VAL A 144 -5.25 -7.61 45.25
C VAL A 144 -4.31 -7.07 46.32
N GLY A 145 -3.02 -7.42 46.27
CA GLY A 145 -2.01 -6.97 47.23
C GLY A 145 -1.61 -5.49 47.10
N HIS A 146 -2.16 -4.76 46.12
CA HIS A 146 -1.82 -3.36 45.88
C HIS A 146 -2.35 -2.39 46.95
N GLY A 147 -3.33 -2.80 47.76
CA GLY A 147 -3.93 -1.95 48.78
C GLY A 147 -5.10 -2.63 49.48
N GLU A 148 -5.88 -1.85 50.22
CA GLU A 148 -7.06 -2.36 50.94
C GLU A 148 -8.11 -2.97 49.99
N PRO A 149 -8.83 -4.03 50.40
CA PRO A 149 -9.89 -4.62 49.57
C PRO A 149 -10.98 -3.61 49.20
N ALA A 150 -11.53 -3.74 47.99
CA ALA A 150 -12.68 -2.97 47.53
C ALA A 150 -13.60 -3.85 46.67
N PRO A 151 -14.92 -3.58 46.62
CA PRO A 151 -15.85 -4.33 45.78
C PRO A 151 -15.40 -4.41 44.32
N ARG A 152 -14.73 -3.35 43.84
CA ARG A 152 -14.23 -3.30 42.47
C ARG A 152 -12.77 -2.88 42.37
N LEU A 153 -11.90 -3.87 42.16
CA LEU A 153 -10.46 -3.72 41.94
C LEU A 153 -10.13 -3.34 40.49
N CYS A 154 -9.40 -2.26 40.36
CA CYS A 154 -8.96 -1.69 39.11
C CYS A 154 -7.42 -1.79 39.02
N ASN A 155 -6.91 -1.88 37.80
CA ASN A 155 -5.51 -1.68 37.47
C ASN A 155 -5.40 -0.54 36.45
N LYS A 156 -4.49 0.40 36.71
CA LYS A 156 -4.07 1.38 35.71
C LYS A 156 -2.59 1.20 35.43
N ASP A 157 -2.29 0.66 34.27
CA ASP A 157 -0.95 0.67 33.71
C ASP A 157 -1.03 1.04 32.22
N PRO A 158 -0.32 2.10 31.78
CA PRO A 158 -0.26 2.45 30.36
C PRO A 158 0.21 1.25 29.52
N PHE A 159 -0.30 1.13 28.30
CA PHE A 159 -0.05 0.02 27.37
C PHE A 159 -0.50 -1.38 27.80
N ALA A 160 -1.10 -1.59 28.98
CA ALA A 160 -1.63 -2.91 29.35
C ALA A 160 -2.63 -3.45 28.31
N LEU A 161 -3.43 -2.55 27.72
CA LEU A 161 -4.41 -2.88 26.69
C LEU A 161 -3.82 -3.21 25.31
N LYS A 162 -2.49 -3.19 25.14
CA LYS A 162 -1.86 -3.83 23.95
C LYS A 162 -2.05 -5.35 23.96
N SER A 163 -2.44 -5.91 25.10
CA SER A 163 -2.75 -7.32 25.28
C SER A 163 -4.17 -7.50 25.81
N LEU A 164 -5.10 -6.62 25.41
CA LEU A 164 -6.50 -6.65 25.85
C LEU A 164 -7.14 -8.01 25.55
N SER A 165 -6.97 -8.55 24.34
CA SER A 165 -7.57 -9.85 23.98
C SER A 165 -7.07 -10.97 24.89
N TYR A 166 -5.78 -10.92 25.29
CA TYR A 166 -5.20 -11.87 26.23
C TYR A 166 -5.71 -11.66 27.66
N LEU A 167 -5.79 -10.40 28.13
CA LEU A 167 -6.39 -10.07 29.43
C LEU A 167 -7.86 -10.51 29.51
N SER A 168 -8.63 -10.34 28.44
CA SER A 168 -10.03 -10.80 28.35
C SER A 168 -10.15 -12.31 28.41
N LYS A 169 -9.15 -13.05 27.90
CA LYS A 169 -9.07 -14.51 28.05
C LYS A 169 -8.77 -14.90 29.50
N LEU A 170 -7.87 -14.18 30.17
CA LEU A 170 -7.49 -14.47 31.55
C LEU A 170 -8.57 -14.10 32.58
N PHE A 171 -9.36 -13.06 32.28
CA PHE A 171 -10.40 -12.51 33.15
C PHE A 171 -11.68 -12.24 32.34
N PRO A 172 -12.56 -13.25 32.14
CA PRO A 172 -13.72 -13.12 31.26
C PRO A 172 -14.73 -12.05 31.68
N LYS A 173 -14.81 -11.73 32.98
CA LYS A 173 -15.69 -10.69 33.54
C LYS A 173 -15.05 -9.31 33.67
N ALA A 174 -13.81 -9.14 33.19
CA ALA A 174 -13.14 -7.86 33.26
C ALA A 174 -13.72 -6.85 32.25
N LYS A 175 -13.75 -5.58 32.65
CA LYS A 175 -14.09 -4.46 31.77
C LYS A 175 -12.88 -3.57 31.51
N PHE A 176 -12.75 -3.13 30.26
CA PHE A 176 -11.58 -2.40 29.78
C PHE A 176 -11.95 -0.95 29.46
N ILE A 177 -11.18 0.01 29.97
CA ILE A 177 -11.31 1.44 29.67
C ILE A 177 -10.08 1.86 28.88
N LEU A 178 -10.27 2.14 27.59
CA LEU A 178 -9.20 2.62 26.71
C LEU A 178 -9.23 4.15 26.66
N MET A 179 -8.28 4.79 27.33
CA MET A 179 -8.08 6.23 27.23
C MET A 179 -7.46 6.61 25.89
N LEU A 180 -8.21 7.39 25.11
CA LEU A 180 -7.81 7.97 23.84
C LEU A 180 -7.62 9.47 24.01
N ARG A 181 -6.59 10.02 23.37
CA ARG A 181 -6.30 11.45 23.38
C ARG A 181 -5.63 11.81 22.07
N ASP A 182 -5.82 13.03 21.58
CA ASP A 182 -5.15 13.53 20.39
C ASP A 182 -3.63 13.24 20.46
N GLY A 183 -3.10 12.60 19.42
CA GLY A 183 -1.70 12.20 19.35
C GLY A 183 -0.73 13.38 19.42
N ARG A 184 -1.13 14.54 18.90
CA ARG A 184 -0.35 15.78 18.94
C ARG A 184 -0.23 16.28 20.38
N ALA A 185 -1.35 16.29 21.10
CA ALA A 185 -1.38 16.66 22.53
C ALA A 185 -0.58 15.67 23.39
N THR A 186 -0.73 14.38 23.11
CA THR A 186 -0.07 13.29 23.83
C THR A 186 1.45 13.35 23.66
N VAL A 187 1.92 13.40 22.41
CA VAL A 187 3.36 13.49 22.07
C VAL A 187 3.98 14.78 22.59
N HIS A 188 3.31 15.92 22.40
CA HIS A 188 3.80 17.19 22.95
C HIS A 188 3.95 17.12 24.47
N SER A 189 2.98 16.50 25.16
CA SER A 189 3.08 16.31 26.60
C SER A 189 4.22 15.36 27.00
N MET A 190 4.53 14.32 26.23
CA MET A 190 5.66 13.43 26.52
C MET A 190 6.98 14.17 26.42
N ILE A 191 7.17 14.91 25.33
CA ILE A 191 8.40 15.64 25.01
C ILE A 191 8.63 16.77 26.02
N SER A 192 7.65 17.66 26.20
CA SER A 192 7.78 18.83 27.09
C SER A 192 8.01 18.44 28.56
N ARG A 193 7.49 17.29 28.99
CA ARG A 193 7.62 16.79 30.36
C ARG A 193 8.72 15.74 30.54
N LYS A 194 9.44 15.39 29.46
CA LYS A 194 10.52 14.39 29.47
C LYS A 194 10.09 13.04 30.05
N VAL A 195 8.91 12.56 29.63
CA VAL A 195 8.34 11.30 30.11
C VAL A 195 9.03 10.14 29.40
N THR A 196 9.96 9.47 30.08
CA THR A 196 10.75 8.38 29.47
C THR A 196 9.90 7.13 29.24
N ILE A 197 9.77 6.75 27.96
CA ILE A 197 9.07 5.54 27.51
C ILE A 197 10.06 4.69 26.73
N THR A 198 10.16 3.40 27.06
CA THR A 198 11.09 2.50 26.38
C THR A 198 10.84 2.50 24.88
N GLY A 199 11.90 2.78 24.13
CA GLY A 199 11.85 2.82 22.68
C GLY A 199 11.29 4.11 22.08
N PHE A 200 10.98 5.18 22.81
CA PHE A 200 10.58 6.48 22.23
C PHE A 200 11.76 7.47 22.25
N ASP A 201 11.98 8.19 21.15
CA ASP A 201 12.93 9.31 21.08
C ASP A 201 12.22 10.64 21.39
N LEU A 202 12.39 11.12 22.62
CA LEU A 202 11.77 12.37 23.11
C LEU A 202 12.35 13.64 22.47
N THR A 203 13.38 13.54 21.62
CA THR A 203 13.88 14.68 20.84
C THR A 203 13.18 14.82 19.50
N SER A 204 12.38 13.82 19.09
CA SER A 204 11.75 13.75 17.78
C SER A 204 10.23 13.61 17.89
N TYR A 205 9.49 14.66 17.50
CA TYR A 205 8.03 14.58 17.37
C TYR A 205 7.61 13.49 16.38
N ARG A 206 8.37 13.33 15.28
CA ARG A 206 8.13 12.34 14.24
C ARG A 206 8.18 10.92 14.80
N ASP A 207 9.25 10.59 15.51
CA ASP A 207 9.41 9.26 16.13
C ASP A 207 8.30 8.98 17.15
N CYS A 208 8.03 9.96 18.01
CA CYS A 208 6.99 9.84 19.02
C CYS A 208 5.58 9.70 18.42
N LEU A 209 5.27 10.41 17.33
CA LEU A 209 3.97 10.31 16.63
C LEU A 209 3.78 8.95 15.98
N VAL A 210 4.80 8.42 15.29
CA VAL A 210 4.74 7.07 14.68
C VAL A 210 4.52 6.00 15.75
N LYS A 211 5.21 6.10 16.87
CA LYS A 211 5.08 5.12 17.97
C LYS A 211 3.80 5.29 18.75
N TRP A 212 3.31 6.52 18.92
CA TRP A 212 1.98 6.79 19.45
C TRP A 212 0.93 6.12 18.55
N ASN A 213 1.01 6.34 17.23
CA ASN A 213 0.08 5.81 16.26
C ASN A 213 -0.02 4.29 16.34
N ARG A 214 1.13 3.61 16.24
CA ARG A 214 1.20 2.14 16.32
C ARG A 214 0.65 1.61 17.64
N ALA A 215 0.92 2.30 18.75
CA ALA A 215 0.40 1.87 20.05
C ALA A 215 -1.11 2.04 20.14
N VAL A 216 -1.66 3.17 19.68
CA VAL A 216 -3.10 3.42 19.69
C VAL A 216 -3.84 2.47 18.76
N GLU A 217 -3.35 2.27 17.54
CA GLU A 217 -3.92 1.33 16.57
C GLU A 217 -4.11 -0.05 17.18
N VAL A 218 -3.04 -0.65 17.73
CA VAL A 218 -3.09 -1.97 18.37
C VAL A 218 -4.11 -2.05 19.51
N MET A 219 -4.14 -1.04 20.38
CA MET A 219 -5.07 -1.04 21.52
C MET A 219 -6.51 -0.79 21.09
N TYR A 220 -6.72 0.07 20.08
CA TYR A 220 -8.02 0.43 19.56
C TYR A 220 -8.65 -0.74 18.80
N ASP A 221 -7.90 -1.39 17.91
CA ASP A 221 -8.36 -2.57 17.17
C ASP A 221 -8.73 -3.72 18.12
N GLN A 222 -7.94 -3.95 19.18
CA GLN A 222 -8.31 -4.95 20.19
C GLN A 222 -9.52 -4.54 21.04
N CYS A 223 -9.71 -3.25 21.30
CA CYS A 223 -10.88 -2.76 22.03
C CYS A 223 -12.16 -2.95 21.21
N LEU A 224 -12.11 -2.68 19.89
CA LEU A 224 -13.23 -2.94 18.97
C LEU A 224 -13.52 -4.44 18.81
N ALA A 225 -12.49 -5.28 18.83
CA ALA A 225 -12.63 -6.74 18.74
C ALA A 225 -13.02 -7.42 20.06
N ALA A 226 -13.08 -6.69 21.17
CA ALA A 226 -13.54 -7.23 22.44
C ALA A 226 -15.02 -7.63 22.32
N ALA A 227 -15.44 -8.69 23.02
CA ALA A 227 -16.84 -9.11 23.03
C ALA A 227 -17.77 -7.94 23.37
N ASP A 228 -18.93 -7.88 22.72
CA ASP A 228 -19.85 -6.74 22.76
C ASP A 228 -20.06 -6.22 24.19
N GLY A 229 -19.62 -4.98 24.44
CA GLY A 229 -19.79 -4.30 25.72
C GLY A 229 -18.69 -4.53 26.77
N ASN A 230 -17.56 -5.16 26.44
CA ASN A 230 -16.46 -5.38 27.41
C ASN A 230 -15.34 -4.32 27.35
N CYS A 231 -15.23 -3.53 26.29
CA CYS A 231 -14.28 -2.42 26.20
C CYS A 231 -14.98 -1.09 25.89
N LEU A 232 -14.61 -0.03 26.61
CA LEU A 232 -15.10 1.33 26.42
C LEU A 232 -13.95 2.27 26.07
N PRO A 233 -13.89 2.77 24.82
CA PRO A 233 -13.02 3.89 24.46
C PRO A 233 -13.51 5.18 25.11
N VAL A 234 -12.61 5.89 25.80
CA VAL A 234 -12.90 7.17 26.47
C VAL A 234 -11.93 8.23 25.97
N HIS A 235 -12.48 9.26 25.31
CA HIS A 235 -11.68 10.39 24.84
C HIS A 235 -11.41 11.37 25.98
N TYR A 236 -10.14 11.65 26.24
CA TYR A 236 -9.67 12.59 27.25
C TYR A 236 -10.33 13.96 27.11
N GLU A 237 -10.44 14.45 25.88
CA GLU A 237 -11.05 15.72 25.55
C GLU A 237 -12.52 15.77 26.01
N GLN A 238 -13.26 14.67 25.87
CA GLN A 238 -14.63 14.56 26.38
C GLN A 238 -14.67 14.52 27.90
N LEU A 239 -13.77 13.75 28.52
CA LEU A 239 -13.71 13.61 29.97
C LEU A 239 -13.50 14.98 30.64
N VAL A 240 -12.63 15.84 30.10
CA VAL A 240 -12.34 17.14 30.74
C VAL A 240 -13.33 18.25 30.38
N LEU A 241 -14.01 18.17 29.22
CA LEU A 241 -15.03 19.15 28.83
C LEU A 241 -16.41 18.85 29.41
N HIS A 242 -16.73 17.56 29.55
CA HIS A 242 -18.04 17.08 30.00
C HIS A 242 -17.90 15.96 31.06
N PRO A 243 -17.20 16.22 32.18
CA PRO A 243 -16.82 15.20 33.15
C PRO A 243 -18.01 14.43 33.72
N GLU A 244 -19.09 15.11 34.10
CA GLU A 244 -20.29 14.44 34.63
C GLU A 244 -20.91 13.48 33.61
N ARG A 245 -21.10 13.92 32.37
CA ARG A 245 -21.69 13.09 31.31
C ARG A 245 -20.84 11.85 31.05
N VAL A 246 -19.53 12.02 30.92
CA VAL A 246 -18.61 10.90 30.65
C VAL A 246 -18.55 9.94 31.84
N MET A 247 -18.51 10.45 33.07
CA MET A 247 -18.49 9.60 34.26
C MET A 247 -19.81 8.84 34.47
N ARG A 248 -20.96 9.42 34.13
CA ARG A 248 -22.25 8.71 34.16
C ARG A 248 -22.27 7.52 33.20
N MET A 249 -21.87 7.75 31.95
CA MET A 249 -21.74 6.70 30.93
C MET A 249 -20.76 5.62 31.39
N LEU A 250 -19.63 6.01 31.97
CA LEU A 250 -18.60 5.09 32.40
C LEU A 250 -19.02 4.24 33.61
N LEU A 251 -19.64 4.85 34.63
CA LEU A 251 -20.13 4.10 35.79
C LEU A 251 -21.26 3.15 35.40
N GLN A 252 -22.13 3.56 34.47
CA GLN A 252 -23.13 2.66 33.88
C GLN A 252 -22.46 1.49 33.16
N PHE A 253 -21.45 1.75 32.34
CA PHE A 253 -20.66 0.70 31.69
C PHE A 253 -19.98 -0.22 32.70
N LEU A 254 -19.59 0.28 33.87
CA LEU A 254 -18.95 -0.52 34.93
C LEU A 254 -19.94 -1.21 35.89
N ASP A 255 -21.25 -1.07 35.69
CA ASP A 255 -22.29 -1.53 36.62
C ASP A 255 -22.13 -0.96 38.05
N LEU A 256 -21.70 0.30 38.15
CA LEU A 256 -21.51 1.01 39.41
C LEU A 256 -22.58 2.10 39.60
N PRO A 257 -23.04 2.34 40.85
CA PRO A 257 -23.96 3.44 41.13
C PRO A 257 -23.29 4.80 40.86
N TRP A 258 -24.10 5.83 40.61
CA TRP A 258 -23.58 7.19 40.51
C TRP A 258 -23.16 7.72 41.88
N ASP A 259 -21.93 8.23 41.98
CA ASP A 259 -21.44 8.98 43.14
C ASP A 259 -20.76 10.27 42.67
N THR A 260 -21.13 11.41 43.25
CA THR A 260 -20.56 12.72 42.92
C THR A 260 -19.07 12.87 43.25
N ALA A 261 -18.52 12.02 44.13
CA ALA A 261 -17.10 12.03 44.51
C ALA A 261 -16.16 11.88 43.30
N VAL A 262 -16.61 11.19 42.25
CA VAL A 262 -15.81 11.00 41.02
C VAL A 262 -15.52 12.29 40.26
N LEU A 263 -16.28 13.36 40.52
CA LEU A 263 -16.04 14.71 39.98
C LEU A 263 -15.12 15.56 40.86
N HIS A 264 -14.85 15.09 42.08
CA HIS A 264 -14.15 15.81 43.14
C HIS A 264 -12.96 15.01 43.70
N HIS A 265 -12.32 14.20 42.86
CA HIS A 265 -11.17 13.37 43.21
C HIS A 265 -10.07 14.14 43.95
N GLU A 266 -9.84 15.40 43.61
CA GLU A 266 -8.84 16.26 44.21
C GLU A 266 -9.04 16.47 45.72
N GLN A 267 -10.29 16.38 46.19
CA GLN A 267 -10.65 16.55 47.60
C GLN A 267 -10.38 15.30 48.42
N LEU A 268 -10.13 14.16 47.78
CA LEU A 268 -9.93 12.85 48.39
C LEU A 268 -8.47 12.38 48.37
N ILE A 269 -7.57 13.15 47.76
CA ILE A 269 -6.16 12.79 47.67
C ILE A 269 -5.52 12.74 49.07
N GLY A 270 -4.87 11.62 49.38
CA GLY A 270 -4.15 11.42 50.64
C GLY A 270 -5.05 11.25 51.88
N LYS A 271 -6.37 11.15 51.72
CA LYS A 271 -7.30 10.82 52.81
C LYS A 271 -7.39 9.29 52.98
N ALA A 272 -7.69 8.84 54.21
CA ALA A 272 -7.93 7.42 54.48
C ALA A 272 -9.12 6.92 53.65
N GLY A 273 -8.92 5.83 52.89
CA GLY A 273 -9.93 5.32 51.95
C GLY A 273 -10.18 6.21 50.72
N GLY A 274 -9.33 7.22 50.48
CA GLY A 274 -9.39 8.11 49.31
C GLY A 274 -8.35 7.79 48.24
N VAL A 275 -8.02 8.78 47.42
CA VAL A 275 -7.14 8.61 46.25
C VAL A 275 -5.66 8.61 46.66
N SER A 276 -4.93 7.53 46.36
CA SER A 276 -3.46 7.48 46.55
C SER A 276 -2.73 7.96 45.30
N LEU A 277 -1.69 8.79 45.43
CA LEU A 277 -0.86 9.20 44.31
C LEU A 277 0.63 9.00 44.60
N SER A 278 1.33 8.41 43.64
CA SER A 278 2.76 8.18 43.74
C SER A 278 3.52 9.50 43.62
N LYS A 279 4.46 9.75 44.53
CA LYS A 279 5.30 10.96 44.51
C LYS A 279 6.24 11.03 43.29
N VAL A 280 6.51 9.90 42.65
CA VAL A 280 7.42 9.79 41.49
C VAL A 280 6.69 9.74 40.15
N GLU A 281 5.35 9.70 40.16
CA GLU A 281 4.57 9.72 38.93
C GLU A 281 4.51 11.14 38.34
N LEU A 282 4.92 11.30 37.08
CA LEU A 282 5.01 12.61 36.41
C LEU A 282 3.67 13.30 36.14
N SER A 283 2.54 12.64 36.41
CA SER A 283 1.18 13.20 36.30
C SER A 283 0.67 13.76 37.63
N THR A 284 1.33 13.45 38.76
CA THR A 284 0.81 13.75 40.10
C THR A 284 0.60 15.25 40.31
N ASP A 285 1.50 16.11 39.83
CA ASP A 285 1.39 17.57 39.94
C ASP A 285 0.18 18.16 39.18
N GLN A 286 -0.38 17.42 38.22
CA GLN A 286 -1.56 17.81 37.46
C GLN A 286 -2.86 17.23 38.03
N VAL A 287 -2.82 16.00 38.52
CA VAL A 287 -4.00 15.26 39.01
C VAL A 287 -4.38 15.68 40.44
N VAL A 288 -3.49 16.35 41.18
CA VAL A 288 -3.84 16.99 42.46
C VAL A 288 -4.78 18.19 42.34
N LYS A 289 -5.10 18.63 41.12
CA LYS A 289 -5.96 19.77 40.85
C LYS A 289 -7.33 19.30 40.36
N PRO A 290 -8.39 20.12 40.53
CA PRO A 290 -9.67 19.86 39.87
C PRO A 290 -9.50 19.64 38.35
N VAL A 291 -10.44 18.88 37.77
CA VAL A 291 -10.51 18.68 36.32
C VAL A 291 -10.48 20.03 35.61
N ASN A 292 -9.54 20.20 34.69
CA ASN A 292 -9.32 21.45 33.97
C ASN A 292 -9.00 21.20 32.49
N THR A 293 -9.18 22.25 31.70
CA THR A 293 -9.05 22.20 30.24
C THR A 293 -7.68 22.67 29.73
N GLU A 294 -6.74 23.02 30.62
CA GLU A 294 -5.45 23.61 30.22
C GLU A 294 -4.65 22.71 29.27
N ALA A 295 -4.79 21.39 29.40
CA ALA A 295 -4.02 20.45 28.61
C ALA A 295 -4.54 20.30 27.16
N LEU A 296 -5.72 20.83 26.85
CA LEU A 296 -6.33 20.72 25.51
C LEU A 296 -5.54 21.48 24.44
N SER A 297 -5.04 22.68 24.78
CA SER A 297 -4.46 23.62 23.80
C SER A 297 -2.94 23.80 23.90
N LYS A 298 -2.28 23.28 24.95
CA LYS A 298 -0.83 23.51 25.20
C LYS A 298 0.12 23.12 24.05
N TRP A 299 -0.30 22.20 23.20
CA TRP A 299 0.50 21.70 22.07
C TRP A 299 0.32 22.53 20.78
N VAL A 300 -0.72 23.36 20.70
CA VAL A 300 -1.05 24.14 19.50
C VAL A 300 0.11 25.09 19.18
N GLY A 301 0.57 25.05 17.92
CA GLY A 301 1.71 25.85 17.46
C GLY A 301 3.08 25.39 17.98
N LYS A 302 3.19 24.21 18.61
CA LYS A 302 4.47 23.68 19.14
C LYS A 302 5.09 22.59 18.30
N ILE A 303 4.37 22.05 17.32
CA ILE A 303 4.84 20.98 16.44
C ILE A 303 5.51 21.61 15.20
N PRO A 304 6.72 21.16 14.80
CA PRO A 304 7.38 21.63 13.60
C PRO A 304 6.52 21.50 12.34
N ALA A 305 6.58 22.49 11.44
CA ALA A 305 5.73 22.56 10.25
C ALA A 305 5.93 21.36 9.31
N ASP A 306 7.15 20.86 9.15
CA ASP A 306 7.45 19.66 8.37
C ASP A 306 6.78 18.40 8.94
N VAL A 307 6.68 18.30 10.28
CA VAL A 307 5.97 17.21 10.95
C VAL A 307 4.46 17.35 10.81
N VAL A 308 3.93 18.58 10.85
CA VAL A 308 2.50 18.85 10.59
C VAL A 308 2.12 18.49 9.16
N ASN A 309 2.94 18.86 8.18
CA ASN A 309 2.68 18.56 6.76
C ASN A 309 2.67 17.06 6.47
N ASP A 310 3.41 16.27 7.25
CA ASP A 310 3.51 14.81 7.11
C ASP A 310 2.61 14.05 8.12
N MET A 311 1.75 14.76 8.84
CA MET A 311 0.99 14.21 9.98
C MET A 311 0.12 13.02 9.59
N ALA A 312 -0.51 13.07 8.40
CA ALA A 312 -1.36 11.99 7.90
C ALA A 312 -0.59 10.66 7.74
N ASN A 313 0.69 10.73 7.37
CA ASN A 313 1.55 9.54 7.23
C ASN A 313 2.12 9.09 8.57
N LEU A 314 2.44 10.04 9.46
CA LEU A 314 3.03 9.76 10.77
C LEU A 314 2.03 9.21 11.78
N ALA A 315 0.81 9.71 11.73
CA ALA A 315 -0.23 9.44 12.71
C ALA A 315 -1.61 9.26 12.05
N PRO A 316 -1.79 8.29 11.13
CA PRO A 316 -3.07 8.02 10.45
C PRO A 316 -4.22 7.72 11.41
N MET A 317 -3.96 7.21 12.62
CA MET A 317 -4.98 7.04 13.65
C MET A 317 -5.69 8.36 14.00
N LEU A 318 -5.09 9.54 13.79
CA LEU A 318 -5.80 10.80 14.00
C LEU A 318 -7.05 10.91 13.10
N SER A 319 -6.98 10.37 11.89
CA SER A 319 -8.08 10.37 10.93
C SER A 319 -9.12 9.30 11.30
N ARG A 320 -8.64 8.15 11.81
CA ARG A 320 -9.44 7.10 12.47
C ARG A 320 -9.85 7.44 13.90
N LEU A 321 -9.70 8.68 14.40
CA LEU A 321 -10.13 9.09 15.75
C LEU A 321 -11.14 10.26 15.77
N GLY A 322 -11.61 10.70 14.59
CA GLY A 322 -12.81 11.52 14.37
C GLY A 322 -12.50 12.97 14.04
N THR A 323 -13.52 13.81 13.92
CA THR A 323 -13.34 15.26 13.76
C THR A 323 -13.75 16.03 15.01
N TYR A 324 -13.09 17.16 15.25
CA TYR A 324 -13.52 18.17 16.23
C TYR A 324 -14.40 19.25 15.60
N GLY A 325 -14.59 19.24 14.29
CA GLY A 325 -15.44 20.20 13.58
C GLY A 325 -16.92 20.02 13.88
N SER A 326 -17.67 21.11 13.81
CA SER A 326 -19.13 21.06 13.78
C SER A 326 -19.58 20.62 12.39
N VAL A 327 -20.38 19.55 12.31
CA VAL A 327 -21.03 19.17 11.06
C VAL A 327 -22.38 19.86 10.98
N TRP A 328 -22.68 20.42 9.82
CA TRP A 328 -23.97 21.01 9.46
C TRP A 328 -24.59 20.20 8.33
N ILE A 329 -25.90 19.96 8.44
CA ILE A 329 -26.67 19.19 7.47
C ILE A 329 -27.89 20.01 6.99
N SER A 330 -28.13 20.02 5.68
CA SER A 330 -29.39 20.52 5.09
C SER A 330 -29.97 19.46 4.14
N LEU A 331 -31.30 19.31 4.19
CA LEU A 331 -32.06 18.50 3.23
C LEU A 331 -32.53 19.40 2.09
N VAL A 332 -32.22 19.01 0.87
CA VAL A 332 -32.67 19.72 -0.34
C VAL A 332 -33.70 18.83 -1.02
N GLY A 333 -34.96 19.25 -1.00
CA GLY A 333 -36.05 18.49 -1.60
C GLY A 333 -36.66 19.17 -2.81
N THR A 334 -37.66 18.50 -3.40
CA THR A 334 -38.35 18.93 -4.62
C THR A 334 -39.16 20.22 -4.46
N LEU A 335 -39.52 20.59 -3.22
CA LEU A 335 -40.34 21.78 -2.94
C LEU A 335 -39.52 22.92 -2.34
N CYS A 336 -38.68 22.63 -1.36
CA CYS A 336 -37.82 23.62 -0.70
C CYS A 336 -36.57 22.98 -0.08
N GLU A 337 -35.70 23.82 0.49
CA GLU A 337 -34.53 23.39 1.26
C GLU A 337 -34.76 23.64 2.76
N SER A 338 -34.37 22.68 3.60
CA SER A 338 -34.39 22.87 5.05
C SER A 338 -33.28 23.83 5.50
N PRO A 339 -33.47 24.64 6.55
CA PRO A 339 -32.37 25.39 7.14
C PRO A 339 -31.25 24.45 7.61
N PRO A 340 -29.97 24.87 7.58
CA PRO A 340 -28.88 24.04 8.05
C PRO A 340 -29.02 23.76 9.54
N VAL A 341 -28.99 22.48 9.90
CA VAL A 341 -29.06 21.98 11.27
C VAL A 341 -27.68 21.52 11.70
N ARG A 342 -27.25 21.94 12.89
CA ARG A 342 -25.98 21.48 13.46
C ARG A 342 -26.16 20.08 14.05
N VAL A 343 -25.22 19.19 13.74
CA VAL A 343 -25.13 17.89 14.40
C VAL A 343 -24.61 18.12 15.83
N GLU A 344 -25.50 17.99 16.81
CA GLU A 344 -25.16 18.22 18.24
C GLU A 344 -24.26 17.11 18.82
N GLN A 345 -24.33 15.91 18.24
CA GLN A 345 -23.50 14.77 18.62
C GLN A 345 -22.15 14.86 17.88
N ARG A 346 -21.04 14.70 18.60
CA ARG A 346 -19.73 14.67 17.96
C ARG A 346 -19.57 13.37 17.17
N LEU A 347 -19.13 13.51 15.92
CA LEU A 347 -18.87 12.39 15.03
C LEU A 347 -17.45 11.86 15.27
N LEU A 348 -17.39 10.82 16.10
CA LEU A 348 -16.22 9.96 16.25
C LEU A 348 -16.13 9.03 15.01
N PRO A 349 -14.97 8.44 14.73
CA PRO A 349 -14.82 7.45 13.67
C PRO A 349 -15.71 6.26 13.94
N ASP A 350 -16.25 5.70 12.86
CA ASP A 350 -17.17 4.57 12.89
C ASP A 350 -18.40 4.78 13.78
N SER A 351 -18.63 6.02 14.21
CA SER A 351 -19.85 6.40 14.92
C SER A 351 -20.92 6.85 13.92
N ALA A 352 -22.17 6.58 14.28
CA ALA A 352 -23.33 7.12 13.61
C ALA A 352 -24.10 7.99 14.61
N CYS A 353 -24.66 9.09 14.14
CA CYS A 353 -25.55 9.94 14.92
C CYS A 353 -26.90 10.06 14.21
N THR A 354 -27.98 10.16 14.97
CA THR A 354 -29.31 10.50 14.42
C THR A 354 -29.58 11.98 14.66
N VAL A 355 -29.94 12.70 13.59
CA VAL A 355 -30.29 14.12 13.63
C VAL A 355 -31.75 14.27 13.23
N VAL A 356 -32.55 14.88 14.11
CA VAL A 356 -33.97 15.15 13.83
C VAL A 356 -34.09 16.55 13.24
N ILE A 357 -34.40 16.64 11.95
CA ILE A 357 -34.61 17.90 11.23
C ILE A 357 -36.11 18.18 11.19
N LYS A 358 -36.54 19.34 11.72
CA LYS A 358 -37.93 19.80 11.69
C LYS A 358 -38.05 21.01 10.75
N PRO A 359 -38.26 20.81 9.45
CA PRO A 359 -38.39 21.91 8.51
C PRO A 359 -39.68 22.71 8.79
N LYS A 360 -39.64 24.03 8.54
CA LYS A 360 -40.80 24.91 8.74
C LYS A 360 -41.89 24.71 7.68
N GLU A 361 -41.50 24.21 6.52
CA GLU A 361 -42.34 23.93 5.35
C GLU A 361 -42.07 22.50 4.87
N GLU A 362 -42.97 21.93 4.08
CA GLU A 362 -42.79 20.59 3.52
C GLU A 362 -41.67 20.59 2.46
N VAL A 363 -40.63 19.82 2.70
CA VAL A 363 -39.43 19.73 1.85
C VAL A 363 -39.70 18.95 0.55
N GLY A 364 -40.74 18.10 0.54
CA GLY A 364 -41.03 17.16 -0.54
C GLY A 364 -40.15 15.91 -0.47
N VAL A 365 -39.85 15.32 -1.63
CA VAL A 365 -38.90 14.21 -1.73
C VAL A 365 -37.49 14.79 -1.63
N VAL A 366 -36.65 14.25 -0.73
CA VAL A 366 -35.26 14.68 -0.59
C VAL A 366 -34.48 14.15 -1.80
N VAL A 367 -33.74 15.01 -2.47
CA VAL A 367 -33.03 14.64 -3.71
C VAL A 367 -31.54 14.97 -3.64
N LEU A 368 -31.15 15.91 -2.78
CA LEU A 368 -29.76 16.20 -2.45
C LEU A 368 -29.62 16.40 -0.94
N LEU A 369 -28.42 16.16 -0.45
CA LEU A 369 -28.05 16.40 0.93
C LEU A 369 -26.81 17.28 1.00
N ARG A 370 -26.85 18.35 1.78
CA ARG A 370 -25.72 19.27 1.95
C ARG A 370 -25.04 19.03 3.28
N LEU A 371 -23.74 18.77 3.23
CA LEU A 371 -22.87 18.68 4.40
C LEU A 371 -21.92 19.87 4.40
N ARG A 372 -21.66 20.44 5.57
CA ARG A 372 -20.60 21.43 5.77
C ARG A 372 -19.87 21.17 7.07
N LEU A 373 -18.55 21.12 6.99
CA LEU A 373 -17.68 21.05 8.16
C LEU A 373 -17.26 22.47 8.57
N GLU A 374 -17.36 22.79 9.86
CA GLU A 374 -16.94 24.07 10.42
C GLU A 374 -15.95 23.86 11.56
N ALA A 375 -14.80 24.53 11.50
CA ALA A 375 -13.80 24.47 12.57
C ALA A 375 -14.36 25.02 13.88
N GLN A 376 -14.18 24.30 14.99
CA GLN A 376 -14.57 24.80 16.29
C GLN A 376 -13.48 25.67 16.94
N PRO A 377 -13.79 26.90 17.40
CA PRO A 377 -12.84 27.73 18.10
C PRO A 377 -12.18 27.02 19.29
N GLY A 378 -10.85 27.04 19.34
CA GLY A 378 -10.08 26.38 20.40
C GLY A 378 -9.79 24.89 20.15
N PHE A 379 -10.27 24.30 19.05
CA PHE A 379 -9.96 22.94 18.63
C PHE A 379 -9.18 22.93 17.30
N PRO A 380 -8.41 21.87 17.01
CA PRO A 380 -7.75 21.72 15.72
C PRO A 380 -8.77 21.56 14.60
N ASP A 381 -8.47 22.18 13.47
CA ASP A 381 -9.19 21.91 12.23
C ASP A 381 -8.78 20.52 11.73
N LEU A 382 -9.75 19.59 11.69
CA LEU A 382 -9.54 18.19 11.33
C LEU A 382 -10.53 17.79 10.24
N ASP A 383 -10.00 17.24 9.16
CA ASP A 383 -10.79 16.67 8.08
C ASP A 383 -11.68 15.53 8.59
N TRP A 384 -12.87 15.39 8.00
CA TRP A 384 -13.85 14.38 8.39
C TRP A 384 -14.16 13.46 7.22
N HIS A 385 -13.94 12.16 7.38
CA HIS A 385 -14.38 11.19 6.39
C HIS A 385 -15.84 10.78 6.66
N CYS A 386 -16.74 11.11 5.72
CA CYS A 386 -18.14 10.70 5.76
C CYS A 386 -18.33 9.46 4.90
N ARG A 387 -18.95 8.42 5.46
CA ARG A 387 -19.27 7.17 4.74
C ARG A 387 -20.55 7.32 3.93
N ASP A 388 -21.65 7.60 4.61
CA ASP A 388 -22.98 7.76 4.05
C ASP A 388 -23.84 8.62 4.99
N VAL A 389 -24.99 9.08 4.47
CA VAL A 389 -26.06 9.70 5.25
C VAL A 389 -27.37 9.03 4.90
N GLN A 390 -28.11 8.58 5.91
CA GLN A 390 -29.39 7.89 5.76
C GLN A 390 -30.53 8.79 6.20
N VAL A 391 -31.52 8.96 5.33
CA VAL A 391 -32.68 9.84 5.55
C VAL A 391 -33.95 9.01 5.60
N ARG A 392 -34.79 9.27 6.60
CA ARG A 392 -36.16 8.72 6.72
C ARG A 392 -37.13 9.85 7.02
N ARG A 393 -38.36 9.76 6.49
CA ARG A 393 -39.38 10.80 6.74
C ARG A 393 -39.86 10.78 8.20
N SER A 394 -39.92 9.61 8.81
CA SER A 394 -40.25 9.43 10.23
C SER A 394 -39.52 8.21 10.81
N ALA A 395 -39.56 8.07 12.14
CA ALA A 395 -38.96 6.91 12.82
C ALA A 395 -39.66 5.58 12.48
N GLU A 396 -40.90 5.64 12.00
CA GLU A 396 -41.76 4.51 11.67
C GLU A 396 -41.80 4.24 10.15
N ASP A 397 -41.20 5.12 9.34
CA ASP A 397 -41.15 4.99 7.89
C ASP A 397 -40.20 3.83 7.49
N PRO A 398 -40.69 2.79 6.79
CA PRO A 398 -39.85 1.69 6.32
C PRO A 398 -38.93 2.12 5.17
N GLU A 399 -39.24 3.20 4.45
CA GLU A 399 -38.42 3.68 3.35
C GLU A 399 -37.28 4.56 3.87
N MET A 400 -36.06 4.08 3.66
CA MET A 400 -34.82 4.79 3.97
C MET A 400 -34.11 5.12 2.67
N GLU A 401 -33.80 6.40 2.47
CA GLU A 401 -32.98 6.85 1.35
C GLU A 401 -31.54 7.02 1.80
N VAL A 402 -30.61 6.45 1.03
CA VAL A 402 -29.17 6.48 1.31
C VAL A 402 -28.48 7.47 0.38
N PHE A 403 -27.69 8.35 0.98
CA PHE A 403 -26.82 9.31 0.31
C PHE A 403 -25.36 8.90 0.56
N PRO A 404 -24.78 8.07 -0.31
CA PRO A 404 -23.38 7.64 -0.17
C PRO A 404 -22.45 8.85 -0.29
N CYS A 405 -21.39 8.87 0.52
CA CYS A 405 -20.39 9.93 0.51
C CYS A 405 -18.99 9.38 0.18
N HIS A 406 -18.48 8.46 1.02
CA HIS A 406 -17.15 7.87 0.94
C HIS A 406 -16.02 8.88 0.64
N LYS A 407 -16.08 10.06 1.26
CA LYS A 407 -15.14 11.17 1.02
C LYS A 407 -14.70 11.84 2.31
N TRP A 408 -13.47 12.33 2.29
CA TRP A 408 -12.97 13.37 3.18
C TRP A 408 -13.64 14.70 2.85
N ILE A 409 -14.17 15.34 3.89
CA ILE A 409 -14.77 16.67 3.90
C ILE A 409 -13.89 17.56 4.76
N ARG A 410 -13.49 18.71 4.22
CA ARG A 410 -12.65 19.70 4.88
C ARG A 410 -13.44 20.99 5.09
N THR A 411 -13.01 21.80 6.04
CA THR A 411 -13.59 23.15 6.25
C THR A 411 -13.46 24.03 5.01
N ALA A 412 -12.37 23.87 4.26
CA ALA A 412 -12.11 24.58 3.01
C ALA A 412 -13.05 24.19 1.86
N ASP A 413 -13.72 23.03 1.93
CA ASP A 413 -14.62 22.56 0.86
C ASP A 413 -15.98 23.28 0.91
N GLY A 414 -16.30 23.94 2.03
CA GLY A 414 -17.59 24.62 2.21
C GLY A 414 -18.75 23.63 2.28
N TYR A 415 -19.76 23.81 1.42
CA TYR A 415 -20.87 22.86 1.31
C TYR A 415 -20.55 21.77 0.28
N VAL A 416 -20.60 20.53 0.71
CA VAL A 416 -20.53 19.33 -0.14
C VAL A 416 -21.96 18.83 -0.37
N GLU A 417 -22.36 18.73 -1.64
CA GLU A 417 -23.65 18.18 -2.05
C GLU A 417 -23.50 16.67 -2.31
N LEU A 418 -24.36 15.85 -1.69
CA LEU A 418 -24.44 14.40 -1.89
C LEU A 418 -25.71 14.06 -2.66
N ARG A 419 -25.60 13.04 -3.51
CA ARG A 419 -26.71 12.45 -4.26
C ARG A 419 -27.09 11.10 -3.66
N ASN A 420 -28.31 10.65 -3.94
CA ASN A 420 -28.72 9.29 -3.61
C ASN A 420 -28.01 8.25 -4.49
N GLU A 421 -28.20 6.98 -4.17
CA GLU A 421 -27.55 5.83 -4.83
C GLU A 421 -27.96 5.60 -6.30
N LYS A 422 -28.80 6.46 -6.89
CA LYS A 422 -29.29 6.27 -8.25
C LYS A 422 -28.20 6.56 -9.28
N VAL A 423 -27.67 5.49 -9.88
CA VAL A 423 -26.84 5.54 -11.08
C VAL A 423 -27.74 5.81 -12.29
N CYS A 424 -27.41 6.80 -13.11
CA CYS A 424 -28.23 7.14 -14.27
C CYS A 424 -27.49 7.93 -15.35
N LEU A 425 -28.01 7.81 -16.57
CA LEU A 425 -27.69 8.66 -17.72
C LEU A 425 -28.40 10.00 -17.59
N LYS A 426 -27.84 11.05 -18.22
CA LYS A 426 -28.42 12.40 -18.20
C LYS A 426 -29.88 12.42 -18.69
N LYS A 427 -30.23 11.61 -19.71
CA LYS A 427 -31.61 11.52 -20.24
C LYS A 427 -32.65 11.03 -19.22
N GLU A 428 -32.22 10.31 -18.19
CA GLU A 428 -33.09 9.75 -17.15
C GLU A 428 -33.30 10.73 -15.98
N GLU A 429 -32.58 11.84 -15.99
CA GLU A 429 -32.63 12.89 -14.98
C GLU A 429 -33.73 13.91 -15.33
N THR A 430 -34.92 13.74 -14.76
CA THR A 430 -36.07 14.59 -15.09
C THR A 430 -36.20 15.83 -14.19
N LEU A 431 -35.54 15.85 -13.04
CA LEU A 431 -35.63 16.95 -12.09
C LEU A 431 -34.59 18.04 -12.41
N ALA A 432 -35.04 19.28 -12.59
CA ALA A 432 -34.18 20.42 -12.90
C ALA A 432 -33.06 20.61 -11.87
N ILE A 433 -33.37 20.48 -10.57
CA ILE A 433 -32.40 20.62 -9.48
C ILE A 433 -31.24 19.62 -9.56
N LEU A 434 -31.52 18.41 -10.05
CA LEU A 434 -30.53 17.34 -10.19
C LEU A 434 -29.69 17.53 -11.45
N ASN A 435 -30.28 18.02 -12.54
CA ASN A 435 -29.54 18.45 -13.73
C ASN A 435 -28.61 19.62 -13.41
N ASP A 436 -29.11 20.65 -12.73
CA ASP A 436 -28.31 21.81 -12.35
C ASP A 436 -27.14 21.40 -11.43
N HIS A 437 -27.37 20.49 -10.48
CA HIS A 437 -26.30 19.91 -9.66
C HIS A 437 -25.26 19.19 -10.52
N ARG A 438 -25.70 18.30 -11.42
CA ARG A 438 -24.82 17.53 -12.30
C ARG A 438 -23.92 18.43 -13.13
N GLU A 439 -24.47 19.51 -13.69
CA GLU A 439 -23.71 20.49 -14.48
C GLU A 439 -22.75 21.32 -13.62
N ARG A 440 -23.17 21.79 -12.44
CA ARG A 440 -22.28 22.53 -11.52
C ARG A 440 -21.12 21.68 -11.02
N ASP A 441 -21.37 20.41 -10.66
CA ASP A 441 -20.33 19.48 -10.21
C ASP A 441 -19.27 19.27 -11.30
N LEU A 442 -19.69 19.01 -12.54
CA LEU A 442 -18.78 18.88 -13.67
C LEU A 442 -18.00 20.17 -13.95
N GLN A 443 -18.67 21.32 -13.96
CA GLN A 443 -18.00 22.62 -14.14
C GLN A 443 -16.96 22.87 -13.05
N HIS A 444 -17.27 22.55 -11.79
CA HIS A 444 -16.33 22.65 -10.68
C HIS A 444 -15.14 21.72 -10.89
N LYS A 445 -15.38 20.42 -11.17
CA LYS A 445 -14.32 19.44 -11.45
C LYS A 445 -13.42 19.88 -12.61
N GLN A 446 -13.98 20.43 -13.69
CA GLN A 446 -13.23 20.92 -14.84
C GLN A 446 -12.35 22.15 -14.53
N GLN A 447 -12.71 22.95 -13.52
CA GLN A 447 -11.91 24.10 -13.07
C GLN A 447 -10.71 23.66 -12.24
N PHE A 448 -10.89 22.65 -11.37
CA PHE A 448 -9.85 22.17 -10.45
C PHE A 448 -8.94 21.12 -11.07
N ILE A 449 -9.50 20.19 -11.85
CA ILE A 449 -8.78 19.10 -12.50
C ILE A 449 -8.54 19.54 -13.94
N ARG A 450 -7.34 20.04 -14.22
CA ARG A 450 -6.97 20.58 -15.54
C ARG A 450 -5.94 19.69 -16.22
N TRP A 451 -5.87 19.79 -17.55
CA TRP A 451 -4.80 19.19 -18.33
C TRP A 451 -3.53 20.03 -18.24
N GLY A 452 -2.40 19.35 -18.15
CA GLY A 452 -1.07 19.90 -18.20
C GLY A 452 -0.18 19.10 -19.14
N THR A 453 0.98 19.67 -19.46
CA THR A 453 1.93 19.06 -20.40
C THR A 453 3.16 18.60 -19.65
N PHE A 454 3.42 17.30 -19.67
CA PHE A 454 4.70 16.74 -19.22
C PHE A 454 5.74 16.74 -20.34
N VAL A 455 5.34 16.28 -21.54
CA VAL A 455 6.17 16.22 -22.75
C VAL A 455 5.40 16.87 -23.90
N GLU A 456 5.98 17.91 -24.49
CA GLU A 456 5.45 18.54 -25.70
C GLU A 456 5.37 17.50 -26.85
N GLY A 457 4.19 17.36 -27.45
CA GLY A 457 3.92 16.35 -28.49
C GLY A 457 3.71 14.92 -27.97
N GLY A 458 3.63 14.72 -26.65
CA GLY A 458 3.16 13.48 -26.01
C GLY A 458 1.80 13.68 -25.33
N PRO A 459 1.17 12.61 -24.80
CA PRO A 459 -0.12 12.68 -24.13
C PRO A 459 -0.09 13.69 -22.97
N HIS A 460 -1.14 14.48 -22.84
CA HIS A 460 -1.29 15.38 -21.71
C HIS A 460 -1.53 14.59 -20.40
N CYS A 461 -1.19 15.22 -19.28
CA CYS A 461 -1.31 14.65 -17.94
C CYS A 461 -2.13 15.58 -17.05
N VAL A 462 -2.36 15.21 -15.78
CA VAL A 462 -3.03 16.14 -14.85
C VAL A 462 -2.10 17.32 -14.51
N ASP A 463 -2.63 18.53 -14.49
CA ASP A 463 -1.93 19.78 -14.11
C ASP A 463 -1.80 19.88 -12.58
N MET A 464 -1.00 18.98 -12.01
CA MET A 464 -0.67 18.95 -10.59
C MET A 464 0.81 18.65 -10.39
N SER A 465 1.48 19.51 -9.63
CA SER A 465 2.93 19.44 -9.40
C SER A 465 3.33 18.55 -8.21
N SER A 466 2.37 18.15 -7.37
CA SER A 466 2.64 17.35 -6.18
C SER A 466 1.45 16.51 -5.76
N VAL A 467 1.72 15.42 -5.04
CA VAL A 467 0.68 14.53 -4.49
C VAL A 467 -0.24 15.27 -3.51
N THR A 468 0.27 16.29 -2.80
CA THR A 468 -0.55 17.08 -1.88
C THR A 468 -1.62 17.91 -2.62
N SER A 469 -1.36 18.30 -3.87
CA SER A 469 -2.33 19.02 -4.72
C SER A 469 -3.52 18.14 -5.15
N LEU A 470 -3.34 16.82 -5.16
CA LEU A 470 -4.35 15.86 -5.57
C LEU A 470 -5.52 15.79 -4.55
N GLY A 471 -5.23 16.08 -3.27
CA GLY A 471 -6.21 16.09 -2.20
C GLY A 471 -6.60 14.69 -1.70
N LEU A 472 -7.17 14.64 -0.49
CA LEU A 472 -7.37 13.38 0.24
C LEU A 472 -8.28 12.36 -0.45
N ASN A 473 -9.20 12.81 -1.30
CA ASN A 473 -10.17 11.96 -1.99
C ASN A 473 -9.61 11.25 -3.23
N LEU A 474 -8.44 11.66 -3.69
CA LEU A 474 -7.76 11.07 -4.85
C LEU A 474 -6.37 10.52 -4.48
N THR A 475 -5.93 10.70 -3.23
CA THR A 475 -4.71 10.08 -2.69
C THR A 475 -4.99 8.76 -2.00
N TYR A 476 -4.08 7.80 -2.14
CA TYR A 476 -4.14 6.52 -1.45
C TYR A 476 -2.84 6.23 -0.70
N ILE A 477 -2.93 5.54 0.44
CA ILE A 477 -1.76 5.13 1.22
C ILE A 477 -1.48 3.68 0.90
N ARG A 478 -0.39 3.44 0.17
CA ARG A 478 0.03 2.08 -0.15
C ARG A 478 0.89 1.47 0.94
N LYS A 479 0.50 0.31 1.44
CA LYS A 479 1.30 -0.46 2.42
C LYS A 479 2.33 -1.30 1.69
N ARG A 480 3.62 -1.02 1.92
CA ARG A 480 4.73 -1.71 1.24
C ARG A 480 5.27 -2.87 2.08
N PRO A 481 5.60 -4.03 1.48
CA PRO A 481 6.37 -5.05 2.17
C PRO A 481 7.78 -4.53 2.51
N VAL A 482 8.32 -4.99 3.64
CA VAL A 482 9.68 -4.65 4.06
C VAL A 482 10.68 -5.56 3.34
N ASN A 483 11.17 -5.12 2.19
CA ASN A 483 12.22 -5.84 1.46
C ASN A 483 13.62 -5.27 1.74
N SER A 484 14.58 -6.17 1.95
CA SER A 484 15.96 -5.81 2.24
C SER A 484 16.73 -5.50 0.96
N VAL A 485 16.70 -4.24 0.51
CA VAL A 485 17.66 -3.71 -0.48
C VAL A 485 19.01 -3.36 0.15
N HIS A 486 19.35 -3.98 1.29
CA HIS A 486 20.50 -3.61 2.11
C HIS A 486 21.83 -3.74 1.35
N TYR A 487 22.02 -4.86 0.63
CA TYR A 487 23.23 -5.10 -0.14
C TYR A 487 23.38 -4.12 -1.30
N MET A 488 22.29 -3.85 -2.06
CA MET A 488 22.28 -2.84 -3.11
C MET A 488 22.61 -1.43 -2.58
N LYS A 489 22.02 -1.04 -1.44
CA LYS A 489 22.28 0.26 -0.81
C LYS A 489 23.75 0.43 -0.40
N GLY A 490 24.43 -0.65 0.01
CA GLY A 490 25.85 -0.62 0.33
C GLY A 490 26.76 -0.32 -0.88
N LEU A 491 26.25 -0.46 -2.11
CA LEU A 491 27.01 -0.34 -3.35
C LEU A 491 26.65 0.92 -4.18
N ILE A 492 25.65 1.69 -3.75
CA ILE A 492 25.13 2.87 -4.47
C ILE A 492 26.15 4.02 -4.65
N GLU A 493 27.22 4.05 -3.85
CA GLU A 493 28.28 5.07 -4.01
C GLU A 493 29.46 4.60 -4.86
N ARG A 494 29.49 3.34 -5.31
CA ARG A 494 30.61 2.76 -6.05
C ARG A 494 30.53 3.08 -7.55
N LYS A 495 31.24 4.13 -7.97
CA LYS A 495 31.37 4.60 -9.35
C LYS A 495 32.47 3.88 -10.15
N THR A 496 32.57 2.57 -10.01
CA THR A 496 33.54 1.76 -10.75
C THR A 496 32.83 0.61 -11.45
N SER A 497 33.48 0.06 -12.48
CA SER A 497 33.02 -1.15 -13.16
C SER A 497 32.97 -2.35 -12.21
N TRP A 498 32.15 -3.34 -12.59
CA TRP A 498 32.24 -4.68 -12.04
C TRP A 498 33.62 -5.27 -12.33
N GLY A 499 34.26 -5.83 -11.30
CA GLY A 499 35.65 -6.29 -11.35
C GLY A 499 35.81 -7.69 -11.92
N SER A 500 34.76 -8.52 -11.89
CA SER A 500 34.75 -9.87 -12.47
C SER A 500 33.34 -10.44 -12.57
N LEU A 501 33.19 -11.53 -13.33
CA LEU A 501 31.96 -12.33 -13.32
C LEU A 501 31.64 -12.88 -11.91
N GLN A 502 32.66 -13.32 -11.18
CA GLN A 502 32.50 -13.81 -9.80
C GLN A 502 31.90 -12.74 -8.86
N GLU A 503 32.22 -11.46 -9.09
CA GLU A 503 31.61 -10.37 -8.34
C GLU A 503 30.11 -10.22 -8.65
N LEU A 504 29.72 -10.32 -9.92
CA LEU A 504 28.31 -10.30 -10.34
C LEU A 504 27.54 -11.50 -9.77
N GLU A 505 28.13 -12.70 -9.79
CA GLU A 505 27.55 -13.91 -9.20
C GLU A 505 27.37 -13.78 -7.68
N THR A 506 28.37 -13.21 -7.00
CA THR A 506 28.29 -12.95 -5.56
C THR A 506 27.20 -11.92 -5.26
N PHE A 507 27.12 -10.84 -6.04
CA PHE A 507 26.04 -9.86 -5.92
C PHE A 507 24.66 -10.50 -6.14
N PHE A 508 24.52 -11.34 -7.16
CA PHE A 508 23.29 -12.06 -7.44
C PHE A 508 22.89 -12.99 -6.29
N LEU A 509 23.84 -13.73 -5.70
CA LEU A 509 23.59 -14.62 -4.57
C LEU A 509 22.97 -13.89 -3.36
N PHE A 510 23.36 -12.64 -3.11
CA PHE A 510 22.82 -11.86 -1.99
C PHE A 510 21.45 -11.22 -2.26
N ASN A 511 21.07 -11.04 -3.53
CA ASN A 511 19.87 -10.29 -3.90
C ASN A 511 18.80 -11.13 -4.63
N GLY A 512 19.16 -12.29 -5.18
CA GLY A 512 18.31 -13.08 -6.08
C GLY A 512 18.14 -14.55 -5.69
N LYS A 513 18.75 -15.02 -4.61
CA LYS A 513 18.74 -16.45 -4.23
C LYS A 513 17.34 -17.04 -4.05
N GLU A 514 16.38 -16.25 -3.60
CA GLU A 514 15.00 -16.69 -3.38
C GLU A 514 14.12 -16.52 -4.63
N ASN A 515 14.62 -15.87 -5.67
CA ASN A 515 13.91 -15.66 -6.92
C ASN A 515 14.31 -16.73 -7.94
N THR A 516 13.45 -17.75 -8.09
CA THR A 516 13.70 -18.89 -8.98
C THR A 516 13.77 -18.50 -10.46
N ILE A 517 12.94 -17.55 -10.92
CA ILE A 517 12.96 -17.06 -12.30
C ILE A 517 14.26 -16.31 -12.57
N ALA A 518 14.70 -15.45 -11.66
CA ALA A 518 15.99 -14.77 -11.79
C ALA A 518 17.16 -15.76 -11.78
N GLY A 519 17.07 -16.83 -10.98
CA GLY A 519 18.06 -17.92 -10.99
C GLY A 519 18.12 -18.63 -12.35
N TYR A 520 16.96 -18.87 -12.97
CA TYR A 520 16.88 -19.41 -14.33
C TYR A 520 17.50 -18.45 -15.35
N VAL A 521 17.19 -17.16 -15.27
CA VAL A 521 17.77 -16.12 -16.13
C VAL A 521 19.30 -16.14 -16.01
N GLN A 522 19.84 -16.14 -14.79
CA GLN A 522 21.27 -16.17 -14.53
C GLN A 522 21.95 -17.41 -15.15
N ALA A 523 21.29 -18.56 -15.15
CA ALA A 523 21.80 -19.78 -15.75
C ALA A 523 21.73 -19.78 -17.29
N HIS A 524 20.67 -19.21 -17.89
CA HIS A 524 20.33 -19.42 -19.30
C HIS A 524 20.45 -18.16 -20.20
N TRP A 525 20.82 -16.99 -19.67
CA TRP A 525 20.85 -15.70 -20.41
C TRP A 525 21.67 -15.72 -21.72
N HIS A 526 22.67 -16.59 -21.81
CA HIS A 526 23.54 -16.70 -22.98
C HIS A 526 22.96 -17.59 -24.10
N GLU A 527 21.89 -18.33 -23.84
CA GLU A 527 21.26 -19.26 -24.79
C GLU A 527 20.34 -18.54 -25.78
N ASP A 528 20.41 -18.92 -27.06
CA ASP A 528 19.58 -18.33 -28.12
C ASP A 528 18.09 -18.68 -27.97
N ALA A 529 17.78 -19.91 -27.51
CA ALA A 529 16.41 -20.33 -27.22
C ALA A 529 15.80 -19.45 -26.11
N PHE A 530 16.55 -19.17 -25.05
CA PHE A 530 16.07 -18.33 -23.96
C PHE A 530 15.97 -16.86 -24.36
N PHE A 531 16.87 -16.35 -25.20
CA PHE A 531 16.71 -15.02 -25.80
C PHE A 531 15.38 -14.89 -26.56
N GLY A 532 15.06 -15.87 -27.43
CA GLY A 532 13.81 -15.87 -28.18
C GLY A 532 12.58 -16.08 -27.28
N TYR A 533 12.68 -16.91 -26.24
CA TYR A 533 11.64 -17.06 -25.22
C TYR A 533 11.27 -15.73 -24.55
N GLN A 534 12.26 -14.92 -24.17
CA GLN A 534 12.04 -13.62 -23.53
C GLN A 534 11.28 -12.64 -24.45
N CYS A 535 11.39 -12.78 -25.77
CA CYS A 535 10.65 -11.96 -26.73
C CYS A 535 9.13 -12.22 -26.70
N LEU A 536 8.72 -13.39 -26.19
CA LEU A 536 7.32 -13.83 -26.12
C LEU A 536 6.77 -13.82 -24.69
N ASN A 537 7.61 -14.14 -23.70
CA ASN A 537 7.19 -14.44 -22.33
C ASN A 537 8.04 -13.72 -21.26
N GLY A 538 8.95 -12.82 -21.69
CA GLY A 538 9.75 -11.99 -20.79
C GLY A 538 9.02 -10.70 -20.39
N CYS A 539 9.79 -9.68 -19.96
CA CYS A 539 9.23 -8.40 -19.52
C CYS A 539 8.51 -7.58 -20.60
N ASN A 540 8.86 -7.77 -21.88
CA ASN A 540 8.33 -6.96 -22.96
C ASN A 540 7.83 -7.81 -24.15
N PRO A 541 6.72 -8.54 -23.99
CA PRO A 541 6.19 -9.42 -25.03
C PRO A 541 5.43 -8.66 -26.15
N LEU A 542 5.56 -7.33 -26.21
CA LEU A 542 4.75 -6.45 -27.06
C LEU A 542 5.41 -6.08 -28.39
N TYR A 543 6.70 -6.34 -28.56
CA TYR A 543 7.48 -5.76 -29.67
C TYR A 543 7.73 -6.72 -30.84
N ILE A 544 7.74 -8.03 -30.59
CA ILE A 544 7.94 -9.02 -31.63
C ILE A 544 6.74 -9.09 -32.58
N LYS A 545 7.03 -9.16 -33.89
CA LYS A 545 6.04 -9.34 -34.96
C LYS A 545 6.50 -10.37 -35.98
N LYS A 546 5.57 -11.14 -36.53
CA LYS A 546 5.79 -11.98 -37.71
C LYS A 546 6.02 -11.10 -38.94
N ILE A 547 6.92 -11.50 -39.83
CA ILE A 547 7.18 -10.78 -41.08
C ILE A 547 7.03 -11.69 -42.29
N HIS A 548 6.61 -11.08 -43.40
CA HIS A 548 6.52 -11.74 -44.71
C HIS A 548 7.52 -11.18 -45.73
N ASN A 549 8.16 -10.05 -45.38
CA ASN A 549 9.18 -9.40 -46.20
C ASN A 549 10.27 -8.86 -45.28
N LEU A 550 11.53 -8.97 -45.72
CA LEU A 550 12.65 -8.34 -45.02
C LEU A 550 12.58 -6.82 -45.13
N PRO A 551 12.82 -6.07 -44.03
CA PRO A 551 12.99 -4.63 -44.09
C PRO A 551 14.16 -4.25 -45.01
N PRO A 552 14.03 -3.22 -45.87
CA PRO A 552 15.07 -2.84 -46.83
C PRO A 552 16.36 -2.35 -46.16
N ASN A 553 16.27 -1.90 -44.91
CA ASN A 553 17.39 -1.45 -44.09
C ASN A 553 18.09 -2.59 -43.31
N LEU A 554 17.57 -3.82 -43.37
CA LEU A 554 18.21 -5.00 -42.79
C LEU A 554 19.06 -5.73 -43.85
N SER A 555 20.39 -5.68 -43.72
CA SER A 555 21.33 -6.24 -44.73
C SER A 555 21.55 -7.75 -44.62
N VAL A 556 20.49 -8.51 -44.37
CA VAL A 556 20.53 -9.98 -44.31
C VAL A 556 20.40 -10.55 -45.72
N THR A 557 21.27 -11.51 -46.07
CA THR A 557 21.13 -12.31 -47.28
C THR A 557 20.69 -13.73 -46.96
N SER A 558 20.05 -14.42 -47.90
CA SER A 558 19.61 -15.82 -47.72
C SER A 558 20.79 -16.76 -47.44
N GLU A 559 21.99 -16.45 -47.94
CA GLU A 559 23.23 -17.19 -47.65
C GLU A 559 23.68 -17.04 -46.19
N MET A 560 23.60 -15.82 -45.62
CA MET A 560 23.99 -15.56 -44.23
C MET A 560 23.20 -16.41 -43.23
N VAL A 561 21.90 -16.56 -43.45
CA VAL A 561 21.01 -17.25 -42.50
C VAL A 561 20.76 -18.72 -42.86
N ARG A 562 21.17 -19.17 -44.05
CA ARG A 562 21.02 -20.56 -44.52
C ARG A 562 21.40 -21.62 -43.47
N PRO A 563 22.49 -21.48 -42.69
CA PRO A 563 22.87 -22.48 -41.68
C PRO A 563 21.88 -22.64 -40.53
N PHE A 564 20.97 -21.68 -40.33
CA PHE A 564 20.03 -21.64 -39.21
C PHE A 564 18.59 -21.99 -39.63
N LEU A 565 18.39 -22.35 -40.90
CA LEU A 565 17.11 -22.73 -41.47
C LEU A 565 17.08 -24.24 -41.76
N PRO A 566 15.88 -24.85 -41.94
CA PRO A 566 15.78 -26.24 -42.38
C PRO A 566 16.55 -26.50 -43.69
N GLU A 567 17.16 -27.69 -43.82
CA GLU A 567 18.00 -28.04 -44.98
C GLU A 567 17.24 -27.93 -46.31
N ASP A 568 15.95 -28.26 -46.28
CA ASP A 568 15.00 -28.29 -47.40
C ASP A 568 14.21 -26.98 -47.57
N SER A 569 14.63 -25.88 -46.94
CA SER A 569 13.93 -24.60 -46.98
C SER A 569 14.85 -23.41 -47.32
N SER A 570 14.22 -22.28 -47.64
CA SER A 570 14.86 -20.97 -47.83
C SER A 570 14.26 -19.91 -46.90
N LEU A 571 14.92 -18.76 -46.75
CA LEU A 571 14.40 -17.68 -45.91
C LEU A 571 13.03 -17.19 -46.40
N GLU A 572 12.86 -17.11 -47.72
CA GLU A 572 11.62 -16.70 -48.38
C GLU A 572 10.50 -17.71 -48.08
N GLN A 573 10.80 -19.00 -48.19
CA GLN A 573 9.84 -20.07 -47.86
C GLN A 573 9.47 -20.07 -46.37
N GLU A 574 10.42 -19.82 -45.47
CA GLU A 574 10.12 -19.72 -44.03
C GLU A 574 9.31 -18.45 -43.68
N MET A 575 9.48 -17.33 -44.40
CA MET A 575 8.61 -16.15 -44.28
C MET A 575 7.20 -16.43 -44.80
N GLU A 576 7.05 -17.14 -45.92
CA GLU A 576 5.76 -17.57 -46.47
C GLU A 576 5.03 -18.52 -45.51
N ARG A 577 5.77 -19.44 -44.87
CA ARG A 577 5.25 -20.35 -43.82
C ARG A 577 4.92 -19.62 -42.52
N GLY A 578 5.35 -18.36 -42.36
CA GLY A 578 5.10 -17.56 -41.17
C GLY A 578 5.96 -17.94 -39.96
N HIS A 579 7.15 -18.50 -40.21
CA HIS A 579 8.12 -18.90 -39.17
C HIS A 579 9.18 -17.84 -38.86
N VAL A 580 9.14 -16.68 -39.53
CA VAL A 580 10.14 -15.61 -39.37
C VAL A 580 9.54 -14.41 -38.67
N TYR A 581 10.26 -13.91 -37.68
CA TYR A 581 9.85 -12.82 -36.81
C TYR A 581 10.93 -11.74 -36.74
N LEU A 582 10.52 -10.52 -36.38
CA LEU A 582 11.39 -9.36 -36.30
C LEU A 582 11.14 -8.59 -35.00
N LEU A 583 12.23 -8.18 -34.37
CA LEU A 583 12.26 -7.05 -33.45
C LEU A 583 12.91 -5.86 -34.17
N ASP A 584 12.26 -4.71 -34.13
CA ASP A 584 12.73 -3.49 -34.78
C ASP A 584 12.66 -2.29 -33.83
N TYR A 585 13.82 -1.89 -33.32
CA TYR A 585 13.97 -0.82 -32.35
C TYR A 585 14.28 0.54 -33.00
N GLU A 586 13.84 0.77 -34.24
CA GLU A 586 13.95 2.05 -34.96
C GLU A 586 13.51 3.26 -34.11
N VAL A 587 12.58 3.08 -33.17
CA VAL A 587 12.12 4.16 -32.28
C VAL A 587 13.27 4.82 -31.49
N LEU A 588 14.36 4.08 -31.26
CA LEU A 588 15.56 4.52 -30.56
C LEU A 588 16.61 5.18 -31.48
N ASP A 589 16.41 5.17 -32.80
CA ASP A 589 17.43 5.63 -33.74
C ASP A 589 17.79 7.10 -33.52
N GLN A 590 19.08 7.41 -33.48
CA GLN A 590 19.61 8.76 -33.30
C GLN A 590 19.14 9.47 -32.00
N LEU A 591 18.67 8.73 -30.98
CA LEU A 591 18.41 9.34 -29.68
C LEU A 591 19.71 9.74 -28.97
N PRO A 592 19.72 10.85 -28.22
CA PRO A 592 20.88 11.24 -27.44
C PRO A 592 21.09 10.29 -26.26
N ALA A 593 22.31 9.79 -26.12
CA ALA A 593 22.69 8.95 -24.98
C ALA A 593 23.07 9.81 -23.77
N ASN A 594 22.89 9.25 -22.57
CA ASN A 594 23.10 9.95 -21.30
C ASN A 594 24.59 10.09 -20.94
N ILE A 595 24.89 11.01 -20.01
CA ILE A 595 26.19 11.10 -19.33
C ILE A 595 26.00 10.65 -17.88
N VAL A 596 26.51 9.48 -17.54
CA VAL A 596 26.39 8.87 -16.21
C VAL A 596 27.76 8.87 -15.53
N ASN A 597 27.84 9.36 -14.29
CA ASN A 597 29.09 9.50 -13.54
C ASN A 597 30.20 10.25 -14.31
N GLY A 598 29.82 11.20 -15.18
CA GLY A 598 30.76 11.95 -16.03
C GLY A 598 31.29 11.17 -17.24
N LYS A 599 30.71 10.01 -17.55
CA LYS A 599 31.07 9.17 -18.70
C LYS A 599 29.90 9.06 -19.67
N GLN A 600 30.21 9.07 -20.96
CA GLN A 600 29.23 8.87 -22.02
C GLN A 600 28.69 7.43 -21.95
N THR A 601 27.37 7.28 -21.91
CA THR A 601 26.68 6.01 -22.19
C THR A 601 26.37 5.91 -23.68
N PHE A 602 25.95 4.74 -24.14
CA PHE A 602 25.70 4.49 -25.55
C PHE A 602 24.34 3.82 -25.77
N LEU A 603 23.77 4.09 -26.95
CA LEU A 603 22.47 3.58 -27.40
C LEU A 603 22.63 2.83 -28.73
N SER A 604 21.69 1.95 -29.01
CA SER A 604 21.59 1.17 -30.24
C SER A 604 20.12 1.06 -30.64
N ALA A 605 19.85 0.98 -31.94
CA ALA A 605 18.52 0.80 -32.52
C ALA A 605 18.50 -0.46 -33.39
N PRO A 606 18.60 -1.66 -32.77
CA PRO A 606 18.86 -2.88 -33.50
C PRO A 606 17.64 -3.41 -34.28
N LEU A 607 17.95 -4.18 -35.31
CA LEU A 607 17.03 -5.08 -36.01
C LEU A 607 17.46 -6.52 -35.68
N CYS A 608 16.58 -7.33 -35.11
CA CYS A 608 16.84 -8.72 -34.76
C CYS A 608 15.85 -9.64 -35.48
N LEU A 609 16.38 -10.49 -36.35
CA LEU A 609 15.63 -11.48 -37.09
C LEU A 609 15.61 -12.80 -36.30
N LEU A 610 14.43 -13.39 -36.12
CA LEU A 610 14.24 -14.65 -35.40
C LEU A 610 13.53 -15.69 -36.27
N HIS A 611 13.84 -16.96 -36.04
CA HIS A 611 13.21 -18.10 -36.70
C HIS A 611 12.58 -19.05 -35.68
N TYR A 612 11.34 -19.44 -35.93
CA TYR A 612 10.63 -20.49 -35.18
C TYR A 612 10.91 -21.84 -35.82
N ASN A 613 11.70 -22.65 -35.12
CA ASN A 613 12.23 -23.89 -35.67
C ASN A 613 11.32 -25.10 -35.43
N ARG A 614 11.64 -26.22 -36.10
CA ARG A 614 10.92 -27.51 -35.96
C ARG A 614 10.96 -28.13 -34.56
N HIS A 615 11.85 -27.64 -33.68
CA HIS A 615 11.94 -28.08 -32.29
C HIS A 615 11.00 -27.29 -31.38
N GLY A 616 10.20 -26.37 -31.94
CA GLY A 616 9.28 -25.54 -31.19
C GLY A 616 9.97 -24.40 -30.46
N GLU A 617 11.17 -23.98 -30.88
CA GLU A 617 11.92 -22.89 -30.28
C GLU A 617 11.97 -21.69 -31.23
N LEU A 618 11.83 -20.49 -30.67
CA LEU A 618 12.12 -19.25 -31.37
C LEU A 618 13.58 -18.85 -31.09
N LYS A 619 14.40 -18.66 -32.12
CA LYS A 619 15.83 -18.31 -31.97
C LYS A 619 16.23 -17.10 -32.83
N PRO A 620 17.07 -16.20 -32.31
CA PRO A 620 17.70 -15.16 -33.12
C PRO A 620 18.65 -15.78 -34.16
N ILE A 621 18.55 -15.33 -35.41
CA ILE A 621 19.36 -15.83 -36.53
C ILE A 621 20.20 -14.73 -37.19
N ALA A 622 19.87 -13.45 -36.97
CA ALA A 622 20.67 -12.31 -37.40
C ALA A 622 20.38 -11.06 -36.56
N ILE A 623 21.41 -10.27 -36.24
CA ILE A 623 21.28 -9.00 -35.52
C ILE A 623 22.09 -7.92 -36.23
N GLN A 624 21.46 -6.80 -36.57
CA GLN A 624 22.10 -5.57 -37.03
C GLN A 624 21.92 -4.49 -35.96
N LEU A 625 23.00 -3.87 -35.47
CA LEU A 625 22.95 -3.02 -34.26
C LEU A 625 22.50 -1.58 -34.51
N GLN A 626 22.43 -1.15 -35.75
CA GLN A 626 21.92 0.17 -36.12
C GLN A 626 20.96 0.05 -37.31
N GLN A 627 20.11 1.07 -37.50
CA GLN A 627 19.13 1.09 -38.57
C GLN A 627 19.78 1.22 -39.96
N ALA A 628 20.79 2.09 -40.11
CA ALA A 628 21.45 2.32 -41.39
C ALA A 628 22.44 1.19 -41.71
N PRO A 629 22.30 0.49 -42.84
CA PRO A 629 23.25 -0.56 -43.23
C PRO A 629 24.59 0.03 -43.67
N GLY A 630 25.69 -0.70 -43.44
CA GLY A 630 27.01 -0.28 -43.90
C GLY A 630 28.16 -1.13 -43.37
N PRO A 631 29.39 -0.91 -43.85
CA PRO A 631 30.56 -1.69 -43.45
C PRO A 631 30.93 -1.54 -41.97
N GLN A 632 30.46 -0.46 -41.31
CA GLN A 632 30.64 -0.20 -39.87
C GLN A 632 29.43 -0.66 -39.02
N ASN A 633 28.46 -1.33 -39.63
CA ASN A 633 27.29 -1.90 -38.97
C ASN A 633 27.03 -3.31 -39.55
N PRO A 634 27.93 -4.27 -39.25
CA PRO A 634 27.81 -5.62 -39.78
C PRO A 634 26.56 -6.33 -39.24
N VAL A 635 26.07 -7.31 -39.98
CA VAL A 635 25.07 -8.27 -39.49
C VAL A 635 25.78 -9.35 -38.69
N PHE A 636 25.55 -9.39 -37.39
CA PHE A 636 26.02 -10.43 -36.49
C PHE A 636 25.15 -11.69 -36.61
N LEU A 637 25.77 -12.86 -36.57
CA LEU A 637 25.14 -14.17 -36.77
C LEU A 637 25.51 -15.12 -35.62
N PRO A 638 24.69 -16.14 -35.32
CA PRO A 638 25.05 -17.17 -34.34
C PRO A 638 26.35 -17.94 -34.65
N SER A 639 26.83 -17.89 -35.90
CA SER A 639 28.09 -18.50 -36.33
C SER A 639 29.32 -17.61 -36.11
N ASP A 640 29.15 -16.36 -35.69
CA ASP A 640 30.26 -15.48 -35.35
C ASP A 640 30.94 -15.90 -34.03
N ALA A 641 32.06 -15.29 -33.68
CA ALA A 641 32.74 -15.56 -32.42
C ALA A 641 31.78 -15.37 -31.23
N ALA A 642 31.81 -16.30 -30.26
CA ALA A 642 30.87 -16.30 -29.14
C ALA A 642 30.75 -14.95 -28.40
N PRO A 643 31.85 -14.19 -28.16
CA PRO A 643 31.75 -12.85 -27.55
C PRO A 643 30.99 -11.83 -28.39
N ASP A 644 31.19 -11.82 -29.72
CA ASP A 644 30.52 -10.88 -30.62
C ASP A 644 29.01 -11.14 -30.67
N TRP A 645 28.63 -12.42 -30.82
CA TRP A 645 27.22 -12.81 -30.86
C TRP A 645 26.51 -12.52 -29.54
N LEU A 646 27.16 -12.83 -28.42
CA LEU A 646 26.61 -12.55 -27.09
C LEU A 646 26.44 -11.04 -26.87
N LEU A 647 27.44 -10.23 -27.23
CA LEU A 647 27.34 -8.78 -27.10
C LEU A 647 26.24 -8.19 -28.01
N ALA A 648 26.08 -8.71 -29.24
CA ALA A 648 25.01 -8.29 -30.13
C ALA A 648 23.62 -8.53 -29.51
N LYS A 649 23.42 -9.69 -28.86
CA LYS A 649 22.20 -9.98 -28.09
C LYS A 649 22.03 -9.04 -26.90
N MET A 650 23.09 -8.74 -26.14
CA MET A 650 23.03 -7.79 -25.02
C MET A 650 22.60 -6.38 -25.46
N TRP A 651 23.04 -5.93 -26.63
CA TRP A 651 22.56 -4.66 -27.21
C TRP A 651 21.07 -4.69 -27.53
N VAL A 652 20.55 -5.79 -28.08
CA VAL A 652 19.11 -5.94 -28.29
C VAL A 652 18.35 -5.91 -26.96
N ARG A 653 18.87 -6.57 -25.93
CA ARG A 653 18.26 -6.54 -24.58
C ARG A 653 18.32 -5.16 -23.94
N ASN A 654 19.39 -4.39 -24.13
CA ASN A 654 19.46 -2.99 -23.71
C ASN A 654 18.39 -2.14 -24.40
N SER A 655 18.26 -2.25 -25.73
CA SER A 655 17.22 -1.53 -26.47
C SER A 655 15.81 -1.94 -26.04
N ASP A 656 15.58 -3.23 -25.80
CA ASP A 656 14.33 -3.76 -25.27
C ASP A 656 14.00 -3.16 -23.89
N PHE A 657 14.98 -3.04 -23.00
CA PHE A 657 14.80 -2.39 -21.69
C PHE A 657 14.29 -0.96 -21.81
N LEU A 658 14.87 -0.15 -22.71
CA LEU A 658 14.50 1.26 -22.85
C LEU A 658 13.09 1.42 -23.40
N VAL A 659 12.75 0.63 -24.43
CA VAL A 659 11.39 0.60 -25.00
C VAL A 659 10.38 0.05 -24.00
N HIS A 660 10.75 -1.00 -23.25
CA HIS A 660 9.94 -1.56 -22.19
C HIS A 660 9.57 -0.51 -21.16
N GLN A 661 10.56 0.16 -20.56
CA GLN A 661 10.35 1.10 -19.46
C GLN A 661 9.49 2.29 -19.89
N LEU A 662 9.78 2.91 -21.05
CA LEU A 662 9.14 4.17 -21.44
C LEU A 662 7.89 3.98 -22.30
N LEU A 663 7.84 2.97 -23.15
CA LEU A 663 6.73 2.78 -24.10
C LEU A 663 5.77 1.69 -23.63
N SER A 664 6.25 0.47 -23.40
CA SER A 664 5.38 -0.66 -23.02
C SER A 664 4.81 -0.51 -21.62
N HIS A 665 5.61 -0.01 -20.67
CA HIS A 665 5.22 0.21 -19.29
C HIS A 665 4.66 1.62 -19.11
N PHE A 666 5.48 2.67 -19.15
CA PHE A 666 5.02 4.01 -18.80
C PHE A 666 3.97 4.59 -19.75
N LEU A 667 4.20 4.63 -21.07
CA LEU A 667 3.23 5.21 -22.00
C LEU A 667 1.92 4.40 -22.05
N ARG A 668 2.00 3.09 -22.29
CA ARG A 668 0.81 2.25 -22.55
C ARG A 668 -0.01 1.88 -21.32
N THR A 669 0.50 2.08 -20.10
CA THR A 669 -0.25 1.75 -18.87
C THR A 669 -0.45 2.99 -18.01
N HIS A 670 0.64 3.62 -17.56
CA HIS A 670 0.61 4.77 -16.68
C HIS A 670 -0.01 6.01 -17.35
N LEU A 671 0.54 6.47 -18.48
CA LEU A 671 0.05 7.72 -19.11
C LEU A 671 -1.37 7.56 -19.65
N LEU A 672 -1.69 6.43 -20.29
CA LEU A 672 -3.07 6.17 -20.74
C LEU A 672 -4.06 6.10 -19.57
N GLY A 673 -3.69 5.44 -18.46
CA GLY A 673 -4.52 5.41 -17.26
C GLY A 673 -4.76 6.81 -16.66
N GLU A 674 -3.73 7.66 -16.63
CA GLU A 674 -3.84 9.05 -16.18
C GLU A 674 -4.72 9.92 -17.10
N VAL A 675 -4.59 9.75 -18.42
CA VAL A 675 -5.47 10.39 -19.42
C VAL A 675 -6.92 10.00 -19.16
N CYS A 676 -7.19 8.70 -19.04
CA CYS A 676 -8.55 8.19 -18.82
C CYS A 676 -9.11 8.70 -17.48
N CYS A 677 -8.30 8.71 -16.42
CA CYS A 677 -8.72 9.18 -15.10
C CYS A 677 -9.05 10.68 -15.12
N THR A 678 -8.20 11.48 -15.73
CA THR A 678 -8.39 12.94 -15.84
C THR A 678 -9.63 13.27 -16.65
N ALA A 679 -9.85 12.61 -17.80
CA ALA A 679 -11.08 12.77 -18.58
C ALA A 679 -12.33 12.30 -17.83
N THR A 680 -12.24 11.15 -17.13
CA THR A 680 -13.37 10.60 -16.34
C THR A 680 -13.81 11.55 -15.26
N LEU A 681 -12.85 12.11 -14.49
CA LEU A 681 -13.14 13.10 -13.45
C LEU A 681 -13.70 14.41 -14.00
N ARG A 682 -13.38 14.78 -15.25
CA ARG A 682 -13.80 16.04 -15.88
C ARG A 682 -15.12 15.96 -16.65
N GLN A 683 -15.48 14.80 -17.21
CA GLN A 683 -16.62 14.67 -18.11
C GLN A 683 -17.74 13.78 -17.59
N LEU A 684 -17.41 12.84 -16.70
CA LEU A 684 -18.38 11.87 -16.18
C LEU A 684 -18.65 12.16 -14.70
N PRO A 685 -19.89 12.52 -14.31
CA PRO A 685 -20.22 12.70 -12.90
C PRO A 685 -20.23 11.34 -12.18
N GLU A 686 -20.10 11.34 -10.86
CA GLU A 686 -19.95 10.10 -10.06
C GLU A 686 -21.11 9.11 -10.18
N ILE A 687 -22.29 9.62 -10.53
CA ILE A 687 -23.51 8.81 -10.77
C ILE A 687 -23.60 8.27 -12.20
N HIS A 688 -22.63 8.59 -13.07
CA HIS A 688 -22.57 8.06 -14.42
C HIS A 688 -22.08 6.60 -14.39
N PRO A 689 -22.72 5.66 -15.10
CA PRO A 689 -22.35 4.24 -15.08
C PRO A 689 -20.87 3.96 -15.36
N LEU A 690 -20.29 4.66 -16.35
CA LEU A 690 -18.87 4.51 -16.67
C LEU A 690 -17.93 5.11 -15.62
N HIS A 691 -18.32 6.17 -14.91
CA HIS A 691 -17.50 6.70 -13.82
C HIS A 691 -17.29 5.63 -12.75
N GLN A 692 -18.39 5.01 -12.32
CA GLN A 692 -18.37 3.94 -11.32
C GLN A 692 -17.58 2.72 -11.79
N LEU A 693 -17.77 2.29 -13.05
CA LEU A 693 -17.02 1.16 -13.60
C LEU A 693 -15.52 1.43 -13.66
N LEU A 694 -15.10 2.62 -14.10
CA LEU A 694 -13.71 2.92 -14.41
C LEU A 694 -12.87 3.32 -13.20
N MET A 695 -13.42 4.08 -12.26
CA MET A 695 -12.63 4.68 -11.17
C MET A 695 -11.83 3.69 -10.32
N PRO A 696 -12.33 2.50 -9.97
CA PRO A 696 -11.53 1.51 -9.25
C PRO A 696 -10.26 1.09 -10.01
N HIS A 697 -10.26 1.19 -11.34
CA HIS A 697 -9.17 0.76 -12.21
C HIS A 697 -8.14 1.86 -12.55
N ILE A 698 -8.49 3.14 -12.35
CA ILE A 698 -7.66 4.26 -12.87
C ILE A 698 -7.34 5.37 -11.86
N HIS A 699 -8.03 5.46 -10.73
CA HIS A 699 -7.87 6.60 -9.81
C HIS A 699 -6.45 6.69 -9.21
N SER A 700 -5.87 5.55 -8.85
CA SER A 700 -4.53 5.47 -8.26
C SER A 700 -3.42 5.91 -9.22
N THR A 701 -3.67 5.87 -10.53
CA THR A 701 -2.68 6.21 -11.56
C THR A 701 -2.22 7.68 -11.44
N LEU A 702 -3.08 8.59 -11.00
CA LEU A 702 -2.71 10.01 -10.86
C LEU A 702 -1.58 10.20 -9.84
N GLN A 703 -1.73 9.65 -8.64
CA GLN A 703 -0.75 9.81 -7.57
C GLN A 703 0.60 9.21 -7.97
N ILE A 704 0.61 7.98 -8.49
CA ILE A 704 1.87 7.31 -8.82
C ILE A 704 2.58 7.99 -9.99
N ASN A 705 1.86 8.51 -10.99
CA ASN A 705 2.47 9.23 -12.11
C ASN A 705 3.05 10.58 -11.69
N ILE A 706 2.37 11.32 -10.79
CA ILE A 706 2.93 12.54 -10.19
C ILE A 706 4.24 12.21 -9.46
N GLN A 707 4.27 11.12 -8.68
CA GLN A 707 5.49 10.68 -8.00
C GLN A 707 6.60 10.25 -8.97
N ALA A 708 6.26 9.52 -10.04
CA ALA A 708 7.20 9.09 -11.07
C ALA A 708 7.83 10.30 -11.78
N ARG A 709 7.03 11.29 -12.18
CA ARG A 709 7.55 12.56 -12.74
C ARG A 709 8.46 13.29 -11.77
N ALA A 710 8.12 13.33 -10.49
CA ALA A 710 8.89 14.07 -9.47
C ALA A 710 10.18 13.35 -9.01
N THR A 711 10.26 12.02 -9.12
CA THR A 711 11.34 11.24 -8.49
C THR A 711 12.10 10.32 -9.45
N LEU A 712 11.45 9.80 -10.48
CA LEU A 712 12.03 8.84 -11.43
C LEU A 712 12.53 9.55 -12.70
N LEU A 713 11.68 10.39 -13.28
CA LEU A 713 11.88 11.07 -14.57
C LEU A 713 12.39 12.52 -14.44
N ALA A 714 12.66 12.98 -13.21
CA ALA A 714 13.21 14.31 -12.94
C ALA A 714 14.74 14.34 -12.89
N THR A 715 15.32 15.54 -12.84
CA THR A 715 16.74 15.76 -12.52
C THR A 715 17.10 15.08 -11.20
N LYS A 716 18.24 14.38 -11.18
CA LYS A 716 18.70 13.49 -10.11
C LYS A 716 17.81 12.26 -9.85
N GLY A 717 16.81 12.01 -10.70
CA GLY A 717 16.06 10.76 -10.76
C GLY A 717 16.92 9.62 -11.31
N VAL A 718 16.33 8.42 -11.40
CA VAL A 718 17.06 7.21 -11.81
C VAL A 718 17.42 7.24 -13.29
N PHE A 719 16.53 7.75 -14.14
CA PHE A 719 16.82 7.89 -15.57
C PHE A 719 18.03 8.79 -15.81
N ASP A 720 18.06 9.95 -15.14
CA ASP A 720 19.17 10.89 -15.18
C ASP A 720 20.48 10.26 -14.67
N LYS A 721 20.41 9.51 -13.56
CA LYS A 721 21.61 8.99 -12.89
C LYS A 721 22.17 7.69 -13.45
N SER A 722 21.38 6.86 -14.15
CA SER A 722 21.76 5.44 -14.31
C SER A 722 21.27 4.75 -15.58
N ILE A 723 20.35 5.34 -16.35
CA ILE A 723 19.80 4.73 -17.57
C ILE A 723 20.44 5.34 -18.82
N ALA A 724 20.57 4.54 -19.88
CA ALA A 724 21.24 4.93 -21.13
C ALA A 724 20.58 6.11 -21.82
N CYS A 725 19.24 6.16 -21.80
CA CYS A 725 18.48 7.32 -22.24
C CYS A 725 18.31 8.27 -21.05
N GLY A 726 18.97 9.42 -21.12
CA GLY A 726 18.88 10.46 -20.10
C GLY A 726 17.64 11.32 -20.28
N LEU A 727 17.58 12.43 -19.57
CA LEU A 727 16.43 13.34 -19.59
C LEU A 727 16.15 13.95 -20.98
N GLU A 728 17.17 14.10 -21.82
CA GLU A 728 17.02 14.65 -23.18
C GLU A 728 16.31 13.69 -24.16
N ALA A 729 16.47 12.38 -23.95
CA ALA A 729 15.88 11.36 -24.81
C ALA A 729 14.44 11.01 -24.43
N ILE A 730 14.06 11.18 -23.15
CA ILE A 730 12.71 10.83 -22.66
C ILE A 730 11.60 11.52 -23.48
N PRO A 731 11.61 12.86 -23.67
CA PRO A 731 10.58 13.52 -24.47
C PRO A 731 10.51 12.97 -25.90
N GLN A 732 11.66 12.81 -26.55
CA GLN A 732 11.73 12.34 -27.93
C GLN A 732 11.16 10.93 -28.08
N LEU A 733 11.50 10.03 -27.15
CA LEU A 733 11.02 8.65 -27.17
C LEU A 733 9.51 8.57 -26.90
N ILE A 734 8.99 9.34 -25.94
CA ILE A 734 7.54 9.41 -25.66
C ILE A 734 6.78 9.95 -26.88
N VAL A 735 7.28 11.02 -27.53
CA VAL A 735 6.67 11.59 -28.75
C VAL A 735 6.65 10.55 -29.88
N ARG A 736 7.79 9.90 -30.16
CA ARG A 736 7.88 8.85 -31.20
C ARG A 736 6.97 7.67 -30.89
N GLY A 737 6.92 7.23 -29.63
CA GLY A 737 6.03 6.18 -29.16
C GLY A 737 4.56 6.53 -29.40
N THR A 738 4.16 7.75 -29.05
CA THR A 738 2.80 8.27 -29.21
C THR A 738 2.38 8.30 -30.68
N GLN A 739 3.24 8.78 -31.56
CA GLN A 739 2.98 8.79 -33.01
C GLN A 739 2.82 7.38 -33.60
N ARG A 740 3.48 6.38 -33.00
CA ARG A 740 3.43 4.97 -33.41
C ARG A 740 2.26 4.20 -32.80
N LEU A 741 1.57 4.72 -31.79
CA LEU A 741 0.41 4.05 -31.21
C LEU A 741 -0.66 3.79 -32.27
N ARG A 742 -1.31 2.63 -32.16
CA ARG A 742 -2.51 2.27 -32.92
C ARG A 742 -3.54 1.71 -31.96
N TYR A 743 -4.81 2.04 -32.16
CA TYR A 743 -5.89 1.52 -31.33
C TYR A 743 -5.95 -0.01 -31.37
N SER A 744 -5.68 -0.62 -32.53
CA SER A 744 -5.53 -2.07 -32.69
C SER A 744 -4.43 -2.62 -31.79
N SER A 745 -3.25 -2.00 -31.77
CA SER A 745 -2.12 -2.42 -30.91
C SER A 745 -2.42 -2.34 -29.40
N MET A 746 -3.43 -1.57 -28.98
CA MET A 746 -3.87 -1.48 -27.59
C MET A 746 -5.02 -2.46 -27.26
N CYS A 747 -5.68 -3.02 -28.28
CA CYS A 747 -6.73 -4.03 -28.11
C CYS A 747 -6.14 -5.43 -28.29
N VAL A 748 -6.11 -6.23 -27.23
CA VAL A 748 -5.39 -7.51 -27.20
C VAL A 748 -5.72 -8.45 -28.37
N PRO A 749 -7.00 -8.69 -28.75
CA PRO A 749 -7.31 -9.58 -29.86
C PRO A 749 -6.83 -9.07 -31.22
N ASP A 750 -6.77 -7.75 -31.40
CA ASP A 750 -6.30 -7.15 -32.65
C ASP A 750 -4.77 -7.15 -32.69
N ASP A 751 -4.12 -6.72 -31.60
CA ASP A 751 -2.66 -6.69 -31.47
C ASP A 751 -2.03 -8.07 -31.70
N ILE A 752 -2.54 -9.10 -31.03
CA ILE A 752 -2.00 -10.47 -31.15
C ILE A 752 -2.16 -11.00 -32.58
N ARG A 753 -3.29 -10.71 -33.24
CA ARG A 753 -3.55 -11.11 -34.62
C ARG A 753 -2.66 -10.36 -35.59
N GLU A 754 -2.56 -9.04 -35.47
CA GLU A 754 -1.74 -8.18 -36.33
C GLU A 754 -0.25 -8.50 -36.23
N ARG A 755 0.24 -8.85 -35.03
CA ARG A 755 1.62 -9.32 -34.82
C ARG A 755 1.83 -10.79 -35.21
N GLY A 756 0.76 -11.53 -35.49
CA GLY A 756 0.79 -12.93 -35.93
C GLY A 756 1.18 -13.94 -34.83
N LEU A 757 0.77 -13.68 -33.59
CA LEU A 757 1.13 -14.48 -32.40
C LEU A 757 0.00 -15.40 -31.90
N ASP A 758 -1.21 -15.23 -32.42
CA ASP A 758 -2.41 -16.00 -32.07
C ASP A 758 -2.24 -17.52 -32.20
N ALA A 759 -1.52 -17.97 -33.22
CA ALA A 759 -1.28 -19.38 -33.48
C ALA A 759 0.03 -19.93 -32.89
N LEU A 760 0.81 -19.13 -32.15
CA LEU A 760 2.14 -19.53 -31.67
C LEU A 760 2.04 -20.23 -30.28
N PRO A 761 2.24 -21.56 -30.17
CA PRO A 761 1.93 -22.30 -28.94
C PRO A 761 2.82 -21.94 -27.75
N ILE A 762 4.00 -21.38 -28.02
CA ILE A 762 4.98 -20.99 -27.01
C ILE A 762 4.82 -19.54 -26.53
N CYS A 763 3.81 -18.80 -27.01
CA CYS A 763 3.52 -17.44 -26.54
C CYS A 763 2.45 -17.48 -25.44
N TYR A 764 2.87 -17.65 -24.19
CA TYR A 764 1.98 -17.70 -23.02
C TYR A 764 1.35 -16.35 -22.72
N TYR A 765 2.05 -15.23 -22.96
CA TYR A 765 1.46 -13.89 -22.89
C TYR A 765 0.21 -13.79 -23.76
N ALA A 766 0.29 -14.18 -25.05
CA ALA A 766 -0.84 -14.07 -25.96
C ALA A 766 -2.04 -14.93 -25.51
N GLN A 767 -1.76 -16.17 -25.10
CA GLN A 767 -2.80 -17.09 -24.61
C GLN A 767 -3.53 -16.54 -23.39
N ASP A 768 -2.78 -16.07 -22.38
CA ASP A 768 -3.37 -15.58 -21.14
C ASP A 768 -4.05 -14.23 -21.35
N ALA A 769 -3.44 -13.33 -22.13
CA ALA A 769 -3.98 -12.01 -22.41
C ALA A 769 -5.33 -12.09 -23.12
N LEU A 770 -5.49 -12.99 -24.10
CA LEU A 770 -6.77 -13.20 -24.79
C LEU A 770 -7.87 -13.65 -23.80
N ARG A 771 -7.55 -14.58 -22.91
CA ARG A 771 -8.53 -15.10 -21.93
C ARG A 771 -8.96 -14.04 -20.92
N VAL A 772 -8.01 -13.29 -20.37
CA VAL A 772 -8.30 -12.20 -19.44
C VAL A 772 -9.06 -11.07 -20.14
N TRP A 773 -8.66 -10.72 -21.37
CA TRP A 773 -9.38 -9.74 -22.19
C TRP A 773 -10.83 -10.14 -22.40
N ASP A 774 -11.10 -11.39 -22.79
CA ASP A 774 -12.44 -11.88 -23.07
C ASP A 774 -13.34 -11.86 -21.83
N ALA A 775 -12.79 -12.22 -20.66
CA ALA A 775 -13.50 -12.15 -19.38
C ALA A 775 -13.86 -10.70 -19.02
N LEU A 776 -12.89 -9.78 -19.14
CA LEU A 776 -13.14 -8.35 -18.93
C LEU A 776 -14.12 -7.77 -19.94
N HIS A 777 -14.07 -8.20 -21.21
CA HIS A 777 -14.97 -7.72 -22.24
C HIS A 777 -16.42 -8.13 -21.95
N ARG A 778 -16.64 -9.38 -21.53
CA ARG A 778 -17.96 -9.85 -21.08
C ARG A 778 -18.47 -9.07 -19.88
N PHE A 779 -17.61 -8.84 -18.88
CA PHE A 779 -17.96 -8.05 -17.70
C PHE A 779 -18.37 -6.62 -18.07
N VAL A 780 -17.57 -5.95 -18.89
CA VAL A 780 -17.84 -4.58 -19.38
C VAL A 780 -19.12 -4.53 -20.20
N ALA A 781 -19.33 -5.49 -21.12
CA ALA A 781 -20.56 -5.56 -21.92
C ALA A 781 -21.80 -5.79 -21.04
N GLY A 782 -21.70 -6.68 -20.05
CA GLY A 782 -22.74 -6.89 -19.05
C GLY A 782 -23.06 -5.61 -18.29
N TRP A 783 -22.04 -4.90 -17.81
CA TRP A 783 -22.22 -3.63 -17.09
C TRP A 783 -22.91 -2.58 -17.97
N ILE A 784 -22.42 -2.39 -19.19
CA ILE A 784 -22.97 -1.41 -20.14
C ILE A 784 -24.43 -1.73 -20.47
N SER A 785 -24.78 -3.00 -20.64
CA SER A 785 -26.15 -3.42 -20.96
C SER A 785 -27.18 -3.15 -19.85
N LEU A 786 -26.74 -2.90 -18.61
CA LEU A 786 -27.63 -2.49 -17.53
C LEU A 786 -28.16 -1.06 -17.71
N TYR A 787 -27.46 -0.22 -18.46
CA TYR A 787 -27.74 1.23 -18.53
C TYR A 787 -27.97 1.74 -19.97
N TYR A 788 -27.37 1.11 -20.97
CA TYR A 788 -27.56 1.47 -22.38
C TYR A 788 -28.39 0.38 -23.07
N CYS A 789 -29.65 0.70 -23.40
CA CYS A 789 -30.59 -0.26 -23.97
C CYS A 789 -30.37 -0.50 -25.47
N ASN A 790 -29.79 0.48 -26.16
CA ASN A 790 -29.54 0.47 -27.60
C ASN A 790 -28.42 1.46 -27.97
N ASP A 791 -28.05 1.46 -29.24
CA ASP A 791 -27.00 2.35 -29.76
C ASP A 791 -27.42 3.83 -29.78
N GLU A 792 -28.72 4.15 -29.83
CA GLU A 792 -29.18 5.54 -29.73
C GLU A 792 -28.88 6.14 -28.35
N ASP A 793 -28.95 5.33 -27.28
CA ASP A 793 -28.59 5.77 -25.93
C ASP A 793 -27.11 6.19 -25.85
N VAL A 794 -26.23 5.47 -26.56
CA VAL A 794 -24.81 5.79 -26.66
C VAL A 794 -24.59 7.07 -27.47
N GLN A 795 -25.27 7.20 -28.61
CA GLN A 795 -25.14 8.36 -29.51
C GLN A 795 -25.61 9.67 -28.84
N HIS A 796 -26.69 9.62 -28.06
CA HIS A 796 -27.29 10.81 -27.43
C HIS A 796 -26.70 11.16 -26.07
N ASP A 797 -25.83 10.32 -25.50
CA ASP A 797 -25.17 10.62 -24.22
C ASP A 797 -24.05 11.65 -24.41
N CYS A 798 -24.38 12.93 -24.22
CA CYS A 798 -23.42 14.02 -24.41
C CYS A 798 -22.20 13.95 -23.47
N GLU A 799 -22.34 13.37 -22.28
CA GLU A 799 -21.24 13.27 -21.31
C GLU A 799 -20.24 12.20 -21.76
N LEU A 800 -20.74 11.04 -22.19
CA LEU A 800 -19.94 10.01 -22.85
C LEU A 800 -19.22 10.56 -24.09
N GLN A 801 -19.92 11.28 -24.96
CA GLN A 801 -19.33 11.80 -26.20
C GLN A 801 -18.26 12.87 -25.92
N ASN A 802 -18.45 13.69 -24.88
CA ASN A 802 -17.42 14.65 -24.44
C ASN A 802 -16.22 13.93 -23.82
N TRP A 803 -16.45 12.89 -23.02
CA TRP A 803 -15.40 12.07 -22.41
C TRP A 803 -14.46 11.46 -23.44
N ILE A 804 -14.99 10.76 -24.44
CA ILE A 804 -14.15 10.13 -25.48
C ILE A 804 -13.46 11.17 -26.38
N ARG A 805 -14.15 12.28 -26.69
CA ARG A 805 -13.56 13.39 -27.46
C ARG A 805 -12.39 14.02 -26.73
N GLU A 806 -12.49 14.19 -25.41
CA GLU A 806 -11.41 14.75 -24.60
C GLU A 806 -10.22 13.78 -24.51
N ILE A 807 -10.46 12.48 -24.34
CA ILE A 807 -9.38 11.48 -24.42
C ILE A 807 -8.69 11.51 -25.80
N PHE A 808 -9.46 11.57 -26.88
CA PHE A 808 -8.90 11.69 -28.23
C PHE A 808 -8.05 12.94 -28.41
N THR A 809 -8.52 14.08 -27.90
CA THR A 809 -7.86 15.38 -28.08
C THR A 809 -6.63 15.52 -27.19
N GLU A 810 -6.73 15.16 -25.92
CA GLU A 810 -5.71 15.43 -24.90
C GLU A 810 -4.75 14.25 -24.71
N GLY A 811 -5.27 13.03 -24.79
CA GLY A 811 -4.46 11.81 -24.68
C GLY A 811 -3.80 11.38 -25.97
N PHE A 812 -4.52 11.50 -27.10
CA PHE A 812 -4.05 11.09 -28.42
C PHE A 812 -3.76 12.27 -29.36
N LEU A 813 -3.77 13.51 -28.83
CA LEU A 813 -3.38 14.73 -29.54
C LEU A 813 -4.19 15.02 -30.81
N GLY A 814 -5.40 14.49 -30.91
CA GLY A 814 -6.23 14.60 -32.10
C GLY A 814 -5.70 13.84 -33.33
N LEU A 815 -4.75 12.92 -33.14
CA LEU A 815 -4.08 12.21 -34.22
C LEU A 815 -4.97 11.08 -34.78
N THR A 816 -5.65 11.36 -35.88
CA THR A 816 -6.62 10.44 -36.50
C THR A 816 -6.02 9.12 -36.97
N HIS A 817 -4.73 9.09 -37.31
CA HIS A 817 -4.04 7.87 -37.76
C HIS A 817 -3.85 6.82 -36.64
N ILE A 818 -4.01 7.21 -35.37
CA ILE A 818 -3.98 6.28 -34.24
C ILE A 818 -5.22 5.38 -34.27
N GLY A 819 -6.36 5.87 -34.80
CA GLY A 819 -7.59 5.08 -34.95
C GLY A 819 -8.43 4.92 -33.67
N VAL A 820 -8.13 5.70 -32.62
CA VAL A 820 -8.97 5.77 -31.41
C VAL A 820 -10.30 6.47 -31.77
N PRO A 821 -11.45 6.02 -31.24
CA PRO A 821 -12.74 6.67 -31.49
C PRO A 821 -12.74 8.15 -31.07
N GLN A 822 -13.36 9.01 -31.89
CA GLN A 822 -13.63 10.41 -31.55
C GLN A 822 -15.03 10.61 -30.96
N SER A 823 -15.88 9.61 -31.15
CA SER A 823 -17.26 9.50 -30.72
C SER A 823 -17.63 8.01 -30.75
N PHE A 824 -18.54 7.57 -29.89
CA PHE A 824 -19.11 6.23 -29.98
C PHE A 824 -20.43 6.26 -30.73
N GLN A 825 -20.61 5.35 -31.68
CA GLN A 825 -21.86 5.15 -32.39
C GLN A 825 -22.62 3.94 -31.88
N THR A 826 -21.92 2.97 -31.30
CA THR A 826 -22.52 1.72 -30.79
C THR A 826 -22.03 1.36 -29.39
N ALA A 827 -22.83 0.60 -28.66
CA ALA A 827 -22.43 0.04 -27.38
C ALA A 827 -21.20 -0.88 -27.54
N SER A 828 -21.08 -1.61 -28.65
CA SER A 828 -19.94 -2.50 -28.91
C SER A 828 -18.62 -1.75 -29.02
N GLU A 829 -18.59 -0.59 -29.67
CA GLU A 829 -17.39 0.26 -29.75
C GLU A 829 -16.98 0.76 -28.37
N MET A 830 -17.97 1.22 -27.57
CA MET A 830 -17.75 1.65 -26.20
C MET A 830 -17.22 0.51 -25.32
N CYS A 831 -17.82 -0.67 -25.38
CA CYS A 831 -17.37 -1.86 -24.63
C CYS A 831 -15.91 -2.18 -24.95
N LYS A 832 -15.53 -2.18 -26.24
CA LYS A 832 -14.16 -2.46 -26.66
C LYS A 832 -13.16 -1.43 -26.11
N PHE A 833 -13.51 -0.15 -26.15
CA PHE A 833 -12.64 0.91 -25.62
C PHE A 833 -12.50 0.85 -24.09
N VAL A 834 -13.60 0.65 -23.37
CA VAL A 834 -13.59 0.50 -21.92
C VAL A 834 -12.80 -0.75 -21.49
N THR A 835 -12.96 -1.86 -22.22
CA THR A 835 -12.15 -3.08 -22.01
C THR A 835 -10.67 -2.80 -22.20
N MET A 836 -10.30 -2.06 -23.26
CA MET A 836 -8.92 -1.66 -23.52
C MET A 836 -8.33 -0.89 -22.35
N MET A 837 -9.08 0.07 -21.80
CA MET A 837 -8.62 0.88 -20.66
C MET A 837 -8.44 0.03 -19.40
N ILE A 838 -9.43 -0.79 -19.03
CA ILE A 838 -9.35 -1.65 -17.85
C ILE A 838 -8.19 -2.64 -18.00
N PHE A 839 -8.04 -3.29 -19.14
CA PHE A 839 -6.93 -4.23 -19.40
C PHE A 839 -5.57 -3.52 -19.31
N SER A 840 -5.45 -2.32 -19.89
CA SER A 840 -4.19 -1.55 -19.87
C SER A 840 -3.76 -1.16 -18.47
N CYS A 841 -4.72 -0.78 -17.61
CA CYS A 841 -4.46 -0.36 -16.24
C CYS A 841 -4.40 -1.51 -15.22
N SER A 842 -4.60 -2.76 -15.65
CA SER A 842 -4.54 -3.93 -14.78
C SER A 842 -3.63 -5.00 -15.37
N ALA A 843 -4.16 -5.89 -16.21
CA ALA A 843 -3.49 -7.06 -16.76
C ALA A 843 -2.22 -6.70 -17.56
N LEU A 844 -2.27 -5.68 -18.42
CA LEU A 844 -1.08 -5.26 -19.16
C LEU A 844 0.01 -4.73 -18.23
N HIS A 845 -0.38 -3.86 -17.28
CA HIS A 845 0.54 -3.32 -16.27
C HIS A 845 1.19 -4.45 -15.48
N ALA A 846 0.41 -5.40 -14.95
CA ALA A 846 0.92 -6.57 -14.25
C ALA A 846 1.94 -7.36 -15.09
N ALA A 847 1.59 -7.66 -16.35
CA ALA A 847 2.43 -8.43 -17.28
C ALA A 847 3.78 -7.76 -17.57
N VAL A 848 3.85 -6.43 -17.61
CA VAL A 848 5.07 -5.68 -17.91
C VAL A 848 5.77 -5.11 -16.67
N ASN A 849 5.13 -5.12 -15.50
CA ASN A 849 5.66 -4.55 -14.28
C ASN A 849 6.25 -5.61 -13.33
N PHE A 850 5.52 -6.68 -13.02
CA PHE A 850 5.94 -7.62 -11.96
C PHE A 850 7.07 -8.56 -12.38
N SER A 851 7.31 -8.71 -13.68
CA SER A 851 8.44 -9.47 -14.21
C SER A 851 9.77 -8.71 -14.16
N GLN A 852 9.75 -7.40 -13.88
CA GLN A 852 10.95 -6.55 -14.03
C GLN A 852 12.13 -7.07 -13.23
N LEU A 853 11.98 -7.31 -11.93
CA LEU A 853 13.09 -7.80 -11.11
C LEU A 853 13.56 -9.18 -11.59
N ASP A 854 12.65 -10.07 -11.94
CA ASP A 854 12.96 -11.45 -12.34
C ASP A 854 13.96 -11.51 -13.49
N TYR A 855 13.72 -10.75 -14.57
CA TYR A 855 14.57 -10.79 -15.77
C TYR A 855 15.72 -9.78 -15.75
N ASN A 856 15.63 -8.71 -14.96
CA ASN A 856 16.66 -7.67 -14.95
C ASN A 856 17.68 -7.82 -13.82
N LEU A 857 17.42 -8.66 -12.80
CA LEU A 857 18.34 -8.83 -11.66
C LEU A 857 19.71 -9.37 -12.08
N TRP A 858 19.75 -10.23 -13.09
CA TRP A 858 20.99 -10.61 -13.75
C TRP A 858 21.37 -9.55 -14.79
N ILE A 859 22.22 -8.60 -14.38
CA ILE A 859 22.60 -7.40 -15.16
C ILE A 859 23.03 -7.72 -16.61
N PRO A 860 23.83 -8.77 -16.90
CA PRO A 860 24.20 -9.11 -18.27
C PRO A 860 23.03 -9.49 -19.18
N ASN A 861 21.92 -10.02 -18.63
CA ASN A 861 20.74 -10.37 -19.43
C ASN A 861 20.05 -9.13 -20.00
N THR A 862 19.97 -8.05 -19.22
CA THR A 862 19.25 -6.83 -19.61
C THR A 862 19.93 -5.59 -19.00
N PRO A 863 21.07 -5.14 -19.55
CA PRO A 863 21.78 -3.99 -19.01
C PRO A 863 21.00 -2.69 -19.28
N ALA A 864 20.79 -1.88 -18.25
CA ALA A 864 20.05 -0.60 -18.36
C ALA A 864 20.84 0.52 -19.07
N SER A 865 22.17 0.37 -19.16
CA SER A 865 23.04 1.21 -19.98
C SER A 865 24.28 0.46 -20.43
N MET A 866 24.89 0.97 -21.50
CA MET A 866 26.10 0.42 -22.09
C MET A 866 27.24 1.45 -22.01
N SER A 867 28.39 1.02 -21.50
CA SER A 867 29.55 1.88 -21.20
C SER A 867 30.53 2.06 -22.36
N ARG A 868 30.34 1.31 -23.46
CA ARG A 868 31.15 1.35 -24.69
C ARG A 868 30.20 1.36 -25.90
N PRO A 869 30.62 1.89 -27.06
CA PRO A 869 29.77 1.93 -28.26
C PRO A 869 29.53 0.52 -28.85
N PRO A 870 28.47 0.33 -29.65
CA PRO A 870 28.27 -0.91 -30.40
C PRO A 870 29.46 -1.25 -31.30
N SER A 871 29.78 -2.54 -31.43
CA SER A 871 30.91 -2.99 -32.26
C SER A 871 30.68 -2.67 -33.74
N GLN A 872 31.66 -2.02 -34.37
CA GLN A 872 31.60 -1.64 -35.79
C GLN A 872 32.15 -2.71 -36.73
N THR A 873 32.85 -3.72 -36.19
CA THR A 873 33.43 -4.83 -36.94
C THR A 873 33.28 -6.14 -36.15
N LYS A 874 33.28 -7.27 -36.86
CA LYS A 874 33.35 -8.61 -36.24
C LYS A 874 34.76 -8.92 -35.72
N ASN A 875 34.85 -9.92 -34.86
CA ASN A 875 36.05 -10.38 -34.16
C ASN A 875 36.79 -9.26 -33.42
N SER A 876 36.04 -8.34 -32.83
CA SER A 876 36.58 -7.14 -32.19
C SER A 876 36.52 -7.18 -30.67
N VAL A 877 35.84 -8.19 -30.09
CA VAL A 877 35.58 -8.30 -28.66
C VAL A 877 36.10 -9.63 -28.12
N SER A 878 36.85 -9.58 -27.03
CA SER A 878 37.26 -10.76 -26.26
C SER A 878 36.26 -11.07 -25.13
N GLU A 879 36.26 -12.31 -24.60
CA GLU A 879 35.38 -12.70 -23.48
C GLU A 879 35.57 -11.81 -22.25
N GLU A 880 36.82 -11.44 -21.93
CA GLU A 880 37.14 -10.58 -20.79
C GLU A 880 36.58 -9.16 -20.94
N GLU A 881 36.40 -8.69 -22.18
CA GLU A 881 35.90 -7.35 -22.47
C GLU A 881 34.38 -7.23 -22.41
N ILE A 882 33.61 -8.32 -22.49
CA ILE A 882 32.13 -8.28 -22.50
C ILE A 882 31.61 -7.51 -21.28
N PHE A 883 32.19 -7.79 -20.10
CA PHE A 883 31.77 -7.15 -18.85
C PHE A 883 32.18 -5.67 -18.76
N SER A 884 33.11 -5.21 -19.61
CA SER A 884 33.47 -3.78 -19.70
C SER A 884 32.37 -2.93 -20.36
N PHE A 885 31.42 -3.55 -21.06
CA PHE A 885 30.25 -2.87 -21.63
C PHE A 885 29.15 -2.62 -20.59
N LEU A 886 29.15 -3.35 -19.47
CA LEU A 886 28.12 -3.23 -18.44
C LEU A 886 28.13 -1.85 -17.76
N PRO A 887 27.00 -1.45 -17.15
CA PRO A 887 26.95 -0.25 -16.33
C PRO A 887 27.86 -0.36 -15.12
N GLU A 888 28.28 0.79 -14.58
CA GLU A 888 29.00 0.84 -13.31
C GLU A 888 28.14 0.29 -12.16
N VAL A 889 28.80 -0.12 -11.08
CA VAL A 889 28.16 -0.82 -9.95
C VAL A 889 27.04 0.01 -9.33
N ASN A 890 27.28 1.30 -9.07
CA ASN A 890 26.26 2.17 -8.51
C ASN A 890 25.04 2.33 -9.43
N SER A 891 25.24 2.51 -10.73
CA SER A 891 24.16 2.65 -11.70
C SER A 891 23.32 1.38 -11.78
N SER A 892 23.97 0.22 -11.78
CA SER A 892 23.31 -1.08 -11.67
C SER A 892 22.46 -1.16 -10.40
N CYS A 893 23.02 -0.79 -9.25
CA CYS A 893 22.33 -0.86 -7.96
C CYS A 893 21.18 0.15 -7.83
N HIS A 894 21.29 1.35 -8.42
CA HIS A 894 20.18 2.32 -8.47
C HIS A 894 18.98 1.74 -9.22
N VAL A 895 19.21 1.22 -10.43
CA VAL A 895 18.16 0.62 -11.26
C VAL A 895 17.53 -0.57 -10.53
N LEU A 896 18.34 -1.52 -10.06
CA LEU A 896 17.83 -2.71 -9.36
C LEU A 896 17.10 -2.39 -8.06
N SER A 897 17.53 -1.35 -7.32
CA SER A 897 16.81 -0.91 -6.11
C SER A 897 15.40 -0.41 -6.45
N VAL A 898 15.25 0.27 -7.58
CA VAL A 898 13.94 0.74 -8.06
C VAL A 898 13.13 -0.42 -8.61
N LEU A 899 13.69 -1.28 -9.45
CA LEU A 899 12.96 -2.46 -9.94
C LEU A 899 12.52 -3.38 -8.81
N SER A 900 13.32 -3.53 -7.75
CA SER A 900 12.96 -4.28 -6.55
C SER A 900 11.79 -3.65 -5.79
N LEU A 901 11.63 -2.34 -5.86
CA LEU A 901 10.43 -1.66 -5.34
C LEU A 901 9.26 -1.94 -6.30
N LEU A 902 9.43 -1.64 -7.59
CA LEU A 902 8.40 -1.69 -8.64
C LEU A 902 7.78 -3.08 -8.85
N SER A 903 8.56 -4.15 -8.65
CA SER A 903 8.13 -5.52 -8.96
C SER A 903 7.42 -6.22 -7.80
N GLN A 904 7.00 -5.49 -6.76
CA GLN A 904 6.41 -6.09 -5.56
C GLN A 904 4.94 -5.68 -5.41
N PRO A 905 4.04 -6.65 -5.18
CA PRO A 905 2.66 -6.32 -4.86
C PRO A 905 2.59 -5.57 -3.52
N ALA A 906 1.56 -4.76 -3.37
CA ALA A 906 1.29 -4.07 -2.10
C ALA A 906 0.85 -5.08 -1.01
N ILE A 907 0.98 -4.73 0.27
CA ILE A 907 0.38 -5.51 1.36
C ILE A 907 -1.15 -5.42 1.29
N ASP A 908 -1.63 -4.25 0.89
CA ASP A 908 -3.02 -3.90 0.62
C ASP A 908 -3.39 -4.11 -0.85
N PHE A 909 -2.81 -5.12 -1.49
CA PHE A 909 -3.11 -5.51 -2.88
C PHE A 909 -4.60 -5.77 -3.07
N VAL A 910 -5.18 -5.17 -4.12
CA VAL A 910 -6.57 -5.38 -4.53
C VAL A 910 -6.58 -6.18 -5.84
N PRO A 911 -7.03 -7.44 -5.84
CA PRO A 911 -7.04 -8.25 -7.05
C PRO A 911 -8.00 -7.69 -8.12
N LEU A 912 -7.73 -8.02 -9.38
CA LEU A 912 -8.58 -7.63 -10.51
C LEU A 912 -10.07 -7.97 -10.26
N CYS A 913 -10.95 -7.02 -10.57
CA CYS A 913 -12.39 -7.10 -10.38
C CYS A 913 -12.83 -7.38 -8.93
N HIS A 914 -12.00 -7.02 -7.95
CA HIS A 914 -12.41 -6.92 -6.55
C HIS A 914 -12.65 -5.47 -6.18
N TYR A 915 -13.82 -5.21 -5.61
CA TYR A 915 -14.31 -3.85 -5.36
C TYR A 915 -14.69 -3.69 -3.90
N SER A 916 -14.39 -2.52 -3.35
CA SER A 916 -14.80 -2.12 -1.99
C SER A 916 -15.96 -1.13 -2.02
N GLU A 917 -16.28 -0.63 -3.20
CA GLU A 917 -17.27 0.40 -3.46
C GLU A 917 -18.69 -0.17 -3.44
N TRP A 918 -19.59 0.52 -2.76
CA TRP A 918 -20.95 0.05 -2.45
C TRP A 918 -21.78 -0.30 -3.70
N TYR A 919 -21.54 0.36 -4.83
CA TYR A 919 -22.30 0.17 -6.08
C TYR A 919 -21.95 -1.15 -6.82
N PHE A 920 -20.92 -1.87 -6.39
CA PHE A 920 -20.67 -3.25 -6.82
C PHE A 920 -21.28 -4.30 -5.88
N CYS A 921 -21.84 -3.87 -4.74
CA CYS A 921 -22.31 -4.74 -3.65
C CYS A 921 -23.84 -4.85 -3.58
N SER A 922 -24.59 -4.26 -4.52
CA SER A 922 -26.06 -4.31 -4.53
C SER A 922 -26.66 -4.53 -5.92
N GLY A 923 -27.92 -4.98 -5.98
CA GLY A 923 -28.68 -5.06 -7.23
C GLY A 923 -28.12 -6.04 -8.27
N ALA A 924 -28.18 -5.66 -9.54
CA ALA A 924 -27.75 -6.49 -10.67
C ALA A 924 -26.22 -6.54 -10.86
N THR A 925 -25.50 -5.54 -10.34
CA THR A 925 -24.03 -5.43 -10.52
C THR A 925 -23.27 -6.51 -9.77
N VAL A 926 -23.76 -6.95 -8.60
CA VAL A 926 -23.17 -8.06 -7.82
C VAL A 926 -23.03 -9.32 -8.66
N LYS A 927 -24.05 -9.66 -9.45
CA LYS A 927 -24.03 -10.87 -10.29
C LYS A 927 -22.93 -10.80 -11.35
N LEU A 928 -22.78 -9.64 -12.00
CA LEU A 928 -21.72 -9.42 -12.98
C LEU A 928 -20.32 -9.56 -12.35
N VAL A 929 -20.15 -9.02 -11.14
CA VAL A 929 -18.90 -9.13 -10.37
C VAL A 929 -18.62 -10.58 -9.99
N GLU A 930 -19.60 -11.31 -9.46
CA GLU A 930 -19.45 -12.73 -9.11
C GLU A 930 -19.13 -13.61 -10.34
N GLU A 931 -19.72 -13.30 -11.49
CA GLU A 931 -19.48 -14.02 -12.74
C GLU A 931 -18.04 -13.79 -13.24
N VAL A 932 -17.58 -12.55 -13.32
CA VAL A 932 -16.21 -12.26 -13.78
C VAL A 932 -15.18 -12.79 -12.78
N GLN A 933 -15.41 -12.68 -11.47
CA GLN A 933 -14.50 -13.23 -10.45
C GLN A 933 -14.38 -14.75 -10.56
N ARG A 934 -15.49 -15.45 -10.82
CA ARG A 934 -15.49 -16.90 -11.04
C ARG A 934 -14.69 -17.27 -12.27
N GLU A 935 -14.89 -16.55 -13.37
CA GLU A 935 -14.15 -16.78 -14.62
C GLU A 935 -12.64 -16.51 -14.45
N LEU A 936 -12.27 -15.39 -13.83
CA LEU A 936 -10.88 -15.07 -13.52
C LEU A 936 -10.22 -16.14 -12.63
N LYS A 937 -10.95 -16.66 -11.64
CA LYS A 937 -10.46 -17.77 -10.81
C LYS A 937 -10.17 -19.03 -11.64
N MET A 938 -11.06 -19.39 -12.57
CA MET A 938 -10.82 -20.53 -13.47
C MET A 938 -9.58 -20.30 -14.36
N ILE A 939 -9.39 -19.07 -14.85
CA ILE A 939 -8.19 -18.70 -15.60
C ILE A 939 -6.93 -18.87 -14.74
N ALA A 940 -6.95 -18.41 -13.49
CA ALA A 940 -5.83 -18.57 -12.55
C ALA A 940 -5.48 -20.05 -12.31
N GLU A 941 -6.50 -20.89 -12.07
CA GLU A 941 -6.33 -22.34 -11.87
C GLU A 941 -5.71 -23.02 -13.10
N ASP A 942 -6.17 -22.69 -14.30
CA ASP A 942 -5.61 -23.23 -15.55
C ASP A 942 -4.16 -22.78 -15.79
N ILE A 943 -3.85 -21.51 -15.51
CA ILE A 943 -2.50 -20.96 -15.59
C ILE A 943 -1.57 -21.68 -14.60
N ALA A 944 -2.03 -21.90 -13.36
CA ALA A 944 -1.28 -22.64 -12.36
C ALA A 944 -1.01 -24.09 -12.80
N ASN A 945 -2.03 -24.77 -13.34
CA ASN A 945 -1.89 -26.13 -13.87
C ASN A 945 -0.86 -26.21 -14.99
N ARG A 946 -0.93 -25.32 -15.99
CA ARG A 946 0.09 -25.23 -17.05
C ARG A 946 1.47 -24.95 -16.46
N ASN A 947 1.60 -23.94 -15.61
CA ASN A 947 2.88 -23.51 -15.06
C ASN A 947 3.57 -24.60 -14.21
N SER A 948 2.81 -25.49 -13.58
CA SER A 948 3.37 -26.65 -12.86
C SER A 948 4.11 -27.65 -13.75
N GLN A 949 3.88 -27.61 -15.06
CA GLN A 949 4.50 -28.48 -16.06
C GLN A 949 5.63 -27.79 -16.84
N LEU A 950 5.81 -26.49 -16.65
CA LEU A 950 6.84 -25.70 -17.31
C LEU A 950 8.11 -25.64 -16.46
N VAL A 951 9.26 -25.76 -17.11
CA VAL A 951 10.56 -25.53 -16.46
C VAL A 951 10.66 -24.07 -15.98
N LEU A 952 10.21 -23.13 -16.81
CA LEU A 952 10.11 -21.72 -16.50
C LEU A 952 8.63 -21.29 -16.56
N PRO A 953 7.99 -21.02 -15.41
CA PRO A 953 6.58 -20.63 -15.40
C PRO A 953 6.37 -19.20 -15.95
N TYR A 954 5.18 -18.93 -16.46
CA TYR A 954 4.73 -17.58 -16.82
C TYR A 954 3.55 -17.18 -15.90
N PRO A 955 3.80 -16.49 -14.77
CA PRO A 955 2.76 -16.19 -13.79
C PRO A 955 2.09 -14.82 -13.98
N TYR A 956 2.67 -13.93 -14.79
CA TYR A 956 2.38 -12.48 -14.74
C TYR A 956 0.99 -12.06 -15.23
N LEU A 957 0.26 -12.96 -15.88
CA LEU A 957 -1.15 -12.78 -16.24
C LEU A 957 -2.10 -13.72 -15.50
N SER A 958 -1.62 -14.41 -14.46
CA SER A 958 -2.53 -15.08 -13.53
C SER A 958 -3.33 -14.02 -12.77
N PRO A 959 -4.68 -14.09 -12.75
CA PRO A 959 -5.50 -13.15 -12.00
C PRO A 959 -5.16 -13.00 -10.51
N ASP A 960 -4.53 -14.01 -9.89
CA ASP A 960 -4.02 -13.93 -8.51
C ASP A 960 -2.90 -12.88 -8.32
N TYR A 961 -2.25 -12.45 -9.41
CA TYR A 961 -1.15 -11.48 -9.42
C TYR A 961 -1.48 -10.20 -10.18
N ILE A 962 -2.72 -10.03 -10.66
CA ILE A 962 -3.15 -8.82 -11.37
C ILE A 962 -3.84 -7.88 -10.38
N GLU A 963 -3.26 -6.69 -10.19
CA GLU A 963 -3.86 -5.64 -9.38
C GLU A 963 -4.98 -4.94 -10.17
N ASN A 964 -5.99 -4.44 -9.45
CA ASN A 964 -7.16 -3.84 -10.08
C ASN A 964 -6.84 -2.54 -10.84
N SER A 965 -5.75 -1.87 -10.48
CA SER A 965 -5.29 -0.60 -11.04
C SER A 965 -3.78 -0.45 -11.01
N VAL A 966 -3.26 0.56 -11.71
CA VAL A 966 -1.85 0.96 -11.64
C VAL A 966 -1.59 1.68 -10.31
N THR A 967 -0.91 1.01 -9.37
CA THR A 967 -0.61 1.54 -8.02
C THR A 967 0.89 1.61 -7.69
N ILE A 968 1.75 1.18 -8.61
CA ILE A 968 3.20 1.10 -8.43
C ILE A 968 3.99 1.67 -9.59
#